data_AF-A0A9D6E2J9-F1
#
_entry.id   AF-A0A9D6E2J9-F1
#
_cell.length_a   1.000
_cell.length_b   1.000
_cell.length_c   1.000
_cell.angle_alpha   90.00
_cell.angle_beta   90.00
_cell.angle_gamma   90.00
#
_symmetry.space_group_name_H-M   'P 1'
#
loop_
_entity.id
_entity.type
_entity.pdbx_description
1 polymer ?
#
loop_
_entity_poly.entity_id
_entity_poly.type
_entity_poly.pdbx_seq_one_letter_code
_entity_poly.pdbx_strand_id
1 'polypeptide(L)'
;MEPTGIQAINNVAKKAVKVNPGEKTETGQTPESRDTVEVSQGKKEEAPAYSPQRIEIESKPAPAASEEPAAGPRPPKKYTILAYLDGSNDLNKYLMQNLKDMEKTGSTDDLNIVAQYSRYHTPPLVQSFFAQTLGYVFQSPPFVELLKENIKDEQTVNNLQILLANPAISEKLSLVMLQQNPELLVQLDGVTSALTAEFLNQNQPYQEMVGAIALQLAQELVSSVKPTKLPPSPFGKIAIPGLNAKELQPKIVNAIRQFADSMSRTEDGNPLVFLEPGNSSAGSVGRPEEPKKPVVLTPNNEPEWLGVRRYYVTKGEDPTVINSKPISDLGVADMASPATLADFLIWGMKNFPAEHYLVIASNHGAGFLGGLEDRGKMMDLTEFRQALEFTEKRTGAKPDAIIFDACLMSQAEVGYELKDRARYLVASEELVGGEGLPYVKIMGDLANIAKNPQSKPDDFPKAIVGRAKEEQTKSTPTMAVMDLSKMAPIKEAMDTVAKDLLASDVPKETISEAIKNTLYFAKTWQPTLPYRDYRDLGHLTEQLTKLIRALPDGQASDPPLDPSKPKDQVVSRTKVLADLEALKKAAVDALPYSQNLVDEDYEGTHGMSVYAPRRDKYTRPQIFAEYDKLAMAKETMWDEFLKKLTNYVQPEKKPELSADSMIPIPARIGTT
;
A
#
# COMPACT_ATOMS: atom_id res chain seq x y z
N MET A 1 5.20 69.79 -11.93
CA MET A 1 5.24 68.60 -12.83
C MET A 1 4.09 67.72 -12.39
N GLU A 2 3.10 67.51 -13.24
CA GLU A 2 1.76 67.04 -12.87
C GLU A 2 1.20 66.05 -13.91
N PRO A 3 0.17 65.25 -13.56
CA PRO A 3 -0.19 64.05 -14.32
C PRO A 3 -1.23 64.25 -15.43
N THR A 4 -1.04 63.50 -16.52
CA THR A 4 -2.05 63.07 -17.51
C THR A 4 -1.63 61.68 -18.01
N GLY A 5 -2.48 60.74 -18.44
CA GLY A 5 -3.94 60.76 -18.61
C GLY A 5 -4.37 60.47 -20.06
N ILE A 6 -5.38 59.60 -20.26
CA ILE A 6 -6.21 59.34 -21.47
C ILE A 6 -6.17 57.90 -22.06
N GLN A 7 -7.26 57.17 -21.78
CA GLN A 7 -8.14 56.33 -22.64
C GLN A 7 -7.60 55.24 -23.60
N ALA A 8 -8.45 54.22 -23.78
CA ALA A 8 -8.41 53.22 -24.85
C ALA A 8 -9.62 53.39 -25.80
N ILE A 9 -9.58 52.86 -27.03
CA ILE A 9 -10.78 52.62 -27.87
C ILE A 9 -10.56 51.55 -28.99
N ASN A 10 -11.27 50.42 -28.85
CA ASN A 10 -12.13 49.73 -29.83
C ASN A 10 -11.75 49.54 -31.34
N ASN A 11 -11.62 48.24 -31.71
CA ASN A 11 -12.53 47.47 -32.62
C ASN A 11 -12.31 47.27 -34.16
N VAL A 12 -12.78 46.07 -34.58
CA VAL A 12 -13.50 45.71 -35.84
C VAL A 12 -12.75 45.21 -37.11
N ALA A 13 -12.40 43.91 -37.08
CA ALA A 13 -13.05 42.79 -37.83
C ALA A 13 -12.98 42.56 -39.36
N LYS A 14 -13.12 41.25 -39.70
CA LYS A 14 -13.70 40.58 -40.91
C LYS A 14 -12.85 40.37 -42.20
N LYS A 15 -12.43 39.10 -42.36
CA LYS A 15 -12.93 38.12 -43.37
C LYS A 15 -12.85 38.49 -44.88
N ALA A 16 -12.00 37.75 -45.62
CA ALA A 16 -12.22 37.44 -47.04
C ALA A 16 -11.62 36.07 -47.41
N VAL A 17 -12.32 35.31 -48.27
CA VAL A 17 -11.83 34.09 -48.95
C VAL A 17 -11.82 34.38 -50.45
N LYS A 18 -10.87 33.84 -51.21
CA LYS A 18 -11.00 33.67 -52.67
C LYS A 18 -10.21 32.46 -53.18
N VAL A 19 -10.69 31.91 -54.28
CA VAL A 19 -10.26 30.68 -54.97
C VAL A 19 -10.20 31.01 -56.47
N ASN A 20 -9.35 30.30 -57.26
CA ASN A 20 -9.49 29.93 -58.71
C ASN A 20 -8.09 29.60 -59.34
N PRO A 21 -7.99 29.03 -60.57
CA PRO A 21 -8.47 27.68 -60.95
C PRO A 21 -7.55 26.93 -61.98
N GLY A 22 -7.95 25.72 -62.43
CA GLY A 22 -7.44 25.04 -63.64
C GLY A 22 -6.21 24.11 -63.42
N GLU A 23 -5.96 23.06 -64.21
CA GLU A 23 -6.70 22.49 -65.36
C GLU A 23 -6.69 20.93 -65.36
N LYS A 24 -7.59 20.39 -66.19
CA LYS A 24 -7.65 19.13 -66.97
C LYS A 24 -6.30 18.43 -67.29
N THR A 25 -6.20 17.11 -67.58
CA THR A 25 -7.09 15.91 -67.51
C THR A 25 -6.15 14.64 -67.41
N GLU A 26 -6.34 13.37 -67.85
CA GLU A 26 -7.27 12.64 -68.74
C GLU A 26 -7.23 11.10 -68.54
N THR A 27 -8.28 10.39 -69.00
CA THR A 27 -8.43 8.92 -69.31
C THR A 27 -7.49 7.84 -68.75
N GLY A 28 -8.06 6.71 -68.24
CA GLY A 28 -7.28 5.50 -67.87
C GLY A 28 -8.06 4.20 -67.52
N GLN A 29 -8.96 3.75 -68.41
CA GLN A 29 -9.55 2.39 -68.59
C GLN A 29 -9.61 1.32 -67.45
N THR A 30 -10.81 0.73 -67.30
CA THR A 30 -11.13 -0.60 -66.73
C THR A 30 -11.28 -1.64 -67.90
N PRO A 31 -11.83 -2.89 -67.79
CA PRO A 31 -12.40 -3.65 -66.64
C PRO A 31 -12.05 -5.18 -66.62
N GLU A 32 -12.87 -5.96 -65.89
CA GLU A 32 -13.20 -7.41 -66.04
C GLU A 32 -12.41 -8.50 -65.26
N SER A 33 -12.99 -9.68 -64.98
CA SER A 33 -14.36 -10.06 -64.53
C SER A 33 -14.41 -11.55 -64.08
N ARG A 34 -15.43 -11.93 -63.29
CA ARG A 34 -15.97 -13.32 -63.14
C ARG A 34 -15.05 -14.39 -62.48
N ASP A 35 -15.54 -15.50 -61.93
CA ASP A 35 -16.91 -16.05 -61.83
C ASP A 35 -17.21 -16.69 -60.43
N THR A 36 -18.47 -17.09 -60.20
CA THR A 36 -19.02 -17.57 -58.91
C THR A 36 -19.08 -19.10 -58.73
N VAL A 37 -18.93 -19.59 -57.49
CA VAL A 37 -19.67 -20.76 -56.96
C VAL A 37 -19.96 -20.56 -55.46
N GLU A 38 -21.20 -20.82 -55.02
CA GLU A 38 -21.58 -20.90 -53.60
C GLU A 38 -21.58 -22.36 -53.09
N VAL A 39 -21.46 -22.55 -51.77
CA VAL A 39 -22.45 -23.30 -50.95
C VAL A 39 -22.20 -23.01 -49.46
N SER A 40 -23.28 -23.00 -48.68
CA SER A 40 -23.35 -22.59 -47.27
C SER A 40 -22.64 -23.50 -46.26
N GLN A 41 -22.21 -22.93 -45.13
CA GLN A 41 -22.65 -23.39 -43.80
C GLN A 41 -22.50 -22.28 -42.73
N GLY A 42 -23.17 -22.45 -41.59
CA GLY A 42 -23.57 -21.37 -40.67
C GLY A 42 -22.44 -20.49 -40.09
N LYS A 43 -22.67 -19.18 -40.08
CA LYS A 43 -21.89 -18.23 -39.28
C LYS A 43 -22.12 -18.48 -37.78
N LYS A 44 -21.05 -18.38 -37.00
CA LYS A 44 -21.13 -18.14 -35.55
C LYS A 44 -21.70 -16.74 -35.29
N GLU A 45 -22.40 -16.56 -34.19
CA GLU A 45 -22.60 -15.23 -33.62
C GLU A 45 -21.26 -14.72 -33.07
N GLU A 46 -20.86 -13.52 -33.47
CA GLU A 46 -19.64 -12.88 -32.96
C GLU A 46 -19.97 -12.15 -31.65
N ALA A 47 -19.19 -12.42 -30.60
CA ALA A 47 -19.34 -11.71 -29.33
C ALA A 47 -19.05 -10.20 -29.54
N PRO A 48 -19.82 -9.29 -28.90
CA PRO A 48 -19.69 -7.87 -29.15
C PRO A 48 -18.30 -7.33 -28.78
N ALA A 49 -17.71 -6.56 -29.68
CA ALA A 49 -16.37 -5.99 -29.50
C ALA A 49 -16.35 -5.02 -28.31
N TYR A 50 -15.64 -5.40 -27.24
CA TYR A 50 -15.49 -4.61 -26.04
C TYR A 50 -14.57 -3.41 -26.29
N SER A 51 -15.17 -2.23 -26.52
CA SER A 51 -14.40 -0.99 -26.60
C SER A 51 -13.73 -0.72 -25.24
N PRO A 52 -12.41 -0.43 -25.20
CA PRO A 52 -11.73 -0.16 -23.94
C PRO A 52 -12.28 1.13 -23.35
N GLN A 53 -13.05 1.01 -22.26
CA GLN A 53 -13.49 2.17 -21.50
C GLN A 53 -12.25 2.90 -20.97
N ARG A 54 -12.18 4.19 -21.31
CA ARG A 54 -11.09 5.07 -20.93
C ARG A 54 -11.15 5.28 -19.41
N ILE A 55 -10.20 4.68 -18.68
CA ILE A 55 -10.03 4.97 -17.25
C ILE A 55 -9.48 6.40 -17.15
N GLU A 56 -10.39 7.37 -17.04
CA GLU A 56 -10.03 8.74 -16.71
C GLU A 56 -9.73 8.80 -15.21
N ILE A 57 -8.44 8.69 -14.89
CA ILE A 57 -7.92 8.94 -13.56
C ILE A 57 -8.17 10.44 -13.29
N GLU A 58 -9.18 10.76 -12.48
CA GLU A 58 -9.42 12.12 -11.98
C GLU A 58 -8.28 12.51 -11.02
N SER A 59 -7.15 12.91 -11.59
CA SER A 59 -6.09 13.58 -10.85
C SER A 59 -6.58 14.96 -10.42
N LYS A 60 -7.21 15.05 -9.24
CA LYS A 60 -7.32 16.30 -8.50
C LYS A 60 -5.89 16.88 -8.43
N PRO A 61 -5.62 18.08 -8.98
CA PRO A 61 -4.26 18.61 -8.99
C PRO A 61 -3.73 18.70 -7.55
N ALA A 62 -2.47 18.31 -7.35
CA ALA A 62 -1.74 18.72 -6.17
C ALA A 62 -1.76 20.27 -6.09
N PRO A 63 -1.79 20.87 -4.89
CA PRO A 63 -1.64 22.32 -4.76
C PRO A 63 -0.38 22.76 -5.51
N ALA A 64 -0.48 23.85 -6.26
CA ALA A 64 0.57 24.25 -7.20
C ALA A 64 1.91 24.38 -6.47
N ALA A 65 2.93 23.65 -6.94
CA ALA A 65 4.26 23.69 -6.37
C ALA A 65 4.77 25.13 -6.37
N SER A 66 5.22 25.60 -5.19
CA SER A 66 5.88 26.90 -5.04
C SER A 66 7.04 27.02 -6.03
N GLU A 67 7.10 28.12 -6.77
CA GLU A 67 8.09 28.33 -7.84
C GLU A 67 9.52 28.41 -7.28
N GLU A 68 10.23 27.27 -7.25
CA GLU A 68 11.70 27.25 -7.17
C GLU A 68 12.32 27.01 -8.55
N PRO A 69 13.51 27.59 -8.82
CA PRO A 69 14.10 27.57 -10.16
C PRO A 69 14.56 26.16 -10.54
N ALA A 70 13.93 25.61 -11.57
CA ALA A 70 14.38 24.38 -12.21
C ALA A 70 15.78 24.57 -12.83
N ALA A 71 16.82 24.20 -12.08
CA ALA A 71 18.12 23.92 -12.66
C ALA A 71 17.93 22.87 -13.77
N GLY A 72 18.55 23.11 -14.94
CA GLY A 72 18.45 22.19 -16.08
C GLY A 72 18.87 20.76 -15.71
N PRO A 73 18.46 19.75 -16.50
CA PRO A 73 18.73 18.35 -16.20
C PRO A 73 20.22 18.14 -15.91
N ARG A 74 20.51 17.59 -14.73
CA ARG A 74 21.88 17.37 -14.26
C ARG A 74 22.63 16.45 -15.24
N PRO A 75 23.95 16.58 -15.40
CA PRO A 75 24.71 15.60 -16.18
C PRO A 75 24.47 14.19 -15.62
N PRO A 76 24.33 13.17 -16.49
CA PRO A 76 24.06 11.82 -16.04
C PRO A 76 25.22 11.28 -15.22
N LYS A 77 24.90 10.64 -14.08
CA LYS A 77 25.87 9.92 -13.25
C LYS A 77 25.90 8.43 -13.58
N LYS A 78 26.80 7.68 -12.95
CA LYS A 78 26.84 6.23 -13.11
C LYS A 78 25.60 5.56 -12.48
N TYR A 79 25.20 5.98 -11.27
CA TYR A 79 24.04 5.42 -10.56
C TYR A 79 23.14 6.50 -9.94
N THR A 80 21.83 6.22 -9.89
CA THR A 80 20.85 6.96 -9.07
C THR A 80 20.04 6.00 -8.20
N ILE A 81 20.11 6.20 -6.88
CA ILE A 81 19.26 5.52 -5.89
C ILE A 81 18.02 6.37 -5.63
N LEU A 82 16.85 5.74 -5.78
CA LEU A 82 15.51 6.29 -5.61
C LEU A 82 14.89 5.66 -4.35
N ALA A 83 15.08 6.29 -3.18
CA ALA A 83 14.56 5.79 -1.91
C ALA A 83 13.13 6.30 -1.65
N TYR A 84 12.17 5.38 -1.65
CA TYR A 84 10.77 5.63 -1.29
C TYR A 84 10.54 5.10 0.12
N LEU A 85 10.55 6.02 1.08
CA LEU A 85 10.55 5.75 2.52
C LEU A 85 9.20 6.18 3.10
N ASP A 86 8.30 5.25 3.35
CA ASP A 86 6.95 5.60 3.82
C ASP A 86 6.83 5.53 5.36
N GLY A 87 7.03 6.66 6.03
CA GLY A 87 6.94 6.81 7.49
C GLY A 87 5.57 7.28 7.97
N SER A 88 4.50 6.90 7.28
CA SER A 88 3.12 7.28 7.64
C SER A 88 2.49 6.43 8.76
N ASN A 89 3.30 5.59 9.42
CA ASN A 89 2.89 4.52 10.33
C ASN A 89 3.89 4.34 11.50
N ASP A 90 3.92 3.14 12.12
CA ASP A 90 4.80 2.81 13.23
C ASP A 90 6.30 2.67 12.85
N LEU A 91 6.62 2.57 11.56
CA LEU A 91 7.99 2.53 11.06
C LEU A 91 8.68 3.89 11.00
N ASN A 92 7.92 5.00 11.12
CA ASN A 92 8.41 6.38 10.94
C ASN A 92 9.80 6.66 11.54
N LYS A 93 9.99 6.32 12.82
CA LYS A 93 11.23 6.57 13.58
C LYS A 93 12.44 5.83 13.01
N TYR A 94 12.24 4.67 12.37
CA TYR A 94 13.30 3.88 11.78
C TYR A 94 13.64 4.42 10.39
N LEU A 95 12.65 4.73 9.55
CA LEU A 95 12.90 5.32 8.22
C LEU A 95 13.56 6.69 8.31
N MET A 96 13.21 7.47 9.34
CA MET A 96 13.91 8.70 9.72
C MET A 96 15.39 8.45 10.06
N GLN A 97 15.71 7.35 10.74
CA GLN A 97 17.08 6.93 11.01
C GLN A 97 17.79 6.41 9.75
N ASN A 98 17.10 5.65 8.90
CA ASN A 98 17.65 5.15 7.63
C ASN A 98 18.04 6.30 6.70
N LEU A 99 17.25 7.38 6.65
CA LEU A 99 17.61 8.61 5.92
C LEU A 99 18.89 9.25 6.49
N LYS A 100 19.00 9.40 7.82
CA LYS A 100 20.23 9.88 8.50
C LYS A 100 21.44 8.95 8.28
N ASP A 101 21.20 7.66 8.08
CA ASP A 101 22.24 6.67 7.76
C ASP A 101 22.70 6.75 6.29
N MET A 102 21.81 7.10 5.35
CA MET A 102 22.20 7.46 3.99
C MET A 102 23.09 8.71 3.97
N GLU A 103 22.80 9.71 4.81
CA GLU A 103 23.59 10.95 4.94
C GLU A 103 25.02 10.71 5.43
N LYS A 104 25.33 9.59 6.09
CA LYS A 104 26.73 9.25 6.46
C LYS A 104 27.62 9.04 5.22
N THR A 105 27.02 8.69 4.08
CA THR A 105 27.68 8.64 2.77
C THR A 105 27.36 9.88 1.94
N GLY A 106 26.06 10.16 1.75
CA GLY A 106 25.56 11.19 0.84
C GLY A 106 25.77 10.87 -0.65
N SER A 107 25.20 11.69 -1.52
CA SER A 107 25.47 11.67 -2.96
C SER A 107 26.93 12.04 -3.26
N THR A 108 27.54 11.36 -4.23
CA THR A 108 28.93 11.58 -4.69
C THR A 108 28.95 12.09 -6.13
N ASP A 109 30.13 12.21 -6.76
CA ASP A 109 30.23 12.58 -8.18
C ASP A 109 29.63 11.51 -9.11
N ASP A 110 29.77 10.21 -8.76
CA ASP A 110 29.29 9.07 -9.54
C ASP A 110 27.91 8.53 -9.12
N LEU A 111 27.43 8.92 -7.93
CA LEU A 111 26.18 8.44 -7.33
C LEU A 111 25.23 9.61 -6.98
N ASN A 112 23.98 9.54 -7.41
CA ASN A 112 22.89 10.28 -6.77
C ASN A 112 22.21 9.39 -5.73
N ILE A 113 21.93 9.95 -4.56
CA ILE A 113 20.99 9.39 -3.59
C ILE A 113 19.87 10.41 -3.45
N VAL A 114 18.65 10.05 -3.83
CA VAL A 114 17.46 10.89 -3.64
C VAL A 114 16.39 10.10 -2.89
N ALA A 115 15.70 10.78 -1.98
CA ALA A 115 14.66 10.19 -1.16
C ALA A 115 13.34 10.95 -1.30
N GLN A 116 12.22 10.23 -1.26
CA GLN A 116 10.92 10.76 -0.86
C GLN A 116 10.54 10.09 0.45
N TYR A 117 10.36 10.91 1.49
CA TYR A 117 10.10 10.46 2.85
C TYR A 117 8.83 11.13 3.38
N SER A 118 7.90 10.32 3.90
CA SER A 118 6.67 10.76 4.58
C SER A 118 6.81 10.68 6.09
N ARG A 119 6.23 11.66 6.81
CA ARG A 119 6.25 11.73 8.27
C ARG A 119 4.84 12.06 8.78
N TYR A 120 4.16 11.06 9.34
CA TYR A 120 2.89 11.24 10.06
C TYR A 120 2.92 10.58 11.44
N HIS A 121 3.97 10.89 12.19
CA HIS A 121 3.97 10.69 13.63
C HIS A 121 3.15 11.81 14.29
N THR A 122 2.26 11.45 15.21
CA THR A 122 1.53 12.42 16.03
C THR A 122 2.44 12.93 17.16
N PRO A 123 2.72 14.24 17.26
CA PRO A 123 3.47 14.80 18.38
C PRO A 123 2.78 14.51 19.73
N PRO A 124 3.51 14.24 20.83
CA PRO A 124 2.91 13.89 22.12
C PRO A 124 1.93 14.93 22.67
N LEU A 125 2.18 16.23 22.40
CA LEU A 125 1.26 17.29 22.80
C LEU A 125 -0.04 17.25 21.97
N VAL A 126 0.07 17.11 20.64
CA VAL A 126 -1.10 16.94 19.76
C VAL A 126 -1.92 15.73 20.17
N GLN A 127 -1.27 14.59 20.42
CA GLN A 127 -1.93 13.36 20.87
C GLN A 127 -2.66 13.58 22.19
N SER A 128 -2.02 14.21 23.19
CA SER A 128 -2.63 14.47 24.50
C SER A 128 -3.79 15.45 24.43
N PHE A 129 -3.61 16.56 23.70
CA PHE A 129 -4.65 17.55 23.46
C PHE A 129 -5.85 16.92 22.75
N PHE A 130 -5.61 16.14 21.70
CA PHE A 130 -6.65 15.46 20.92
C PHE A 130 -7.37 14.38 21.74
N ALA A 131 -6.66 13.62 22.56
CA ALA A 131 -7.24 12.62 23.46
C ALA A 131 -8.13 13.25 24.54
N GLN A 132 -7.73 14.38 25.12
CA GLN A 132 -8.56 15.16 26.04
C GLN A 132 -9.82 15.67 25.32
N THR A 133 -9.63 16.24 24.14
CA THR A 133 -10.69 16.82 23.28
C THR A 133 -11.75 15.77 22.91
N LEU A 134 -11.34 14.59 22.44
CA LEU A 134 -12.22 13.43 22.21
C LEU A 134 -12.93 13.00 23.50
N GLY A 135 -12.21 12.94 24.62
CA GLY A 135 -12.76 12.60 25.92
C GLY A 135 -13.90 13.52 26.36
N TYR A 136 -13.82 14.83 26.07
CA TYR A 136 -14.90 15.79 26.30
C TYR A 136 -16.11 15.54 25.40
N VAL A 137 -15.92 15.29 24.09
CA VAL A 137 -17.03 14.98 23.17
C VAL A 137 -17.81 13.76 23.65
N PHE A 138 -17.12 12.65 23.96
CA PHE A 138 -17.73 11.40 24.40
C PHE A 138 -18.43 11.46 25.78
N GLN A 139 -18.15 12.48 26.59
CA GLN A 139 -18.79 12.71 27.89
C GLN A 139 -19.86 13.82 27.85
N SER A 140 -19.98 14.55 26.74
CA SER A 140 -20.93 15.68 26.63
C SER A 140 -22.39 15.19 26.62
N PRO A 141 -23.30 15.74 27.46
CA PRO A 141 -24.68 15.25 27.53
C PRO A 141 -25.44 15.20 26.19
N PRO A 142 -25.33 16.17 25.27
CA PRO A 142 -26.04 16.09 23.98
C PRO A 142 -25.53 14.95 23.09
N PHE A 143 -24.23 14.64 23.14
CA PHE A 143 -23.67 13.48 22.43
C PHE A 143 -24.18 12.15 23.02
N VAL A 144 -24.36 12.09 24.33
CA VAL A 144 -24.81 10.90 25.05
C VAL A 144 -26.27 10.56 24.73
N GLU A 145 -27.17 11.55 24.69
CA GLU A 145 -28.57 11.30 24.28
C GLU A 145 -28.64 10.84 22.82
N LEU A 146 -27.87 11.47 21.93
CA LEU A 146 -27.79 11.09 20.52
C LEU A 146 -27.20 9.69 20.30
N LEU A 147 -26.26 9.26 21.14
CA LEU A 147 -25.79 7.87 21.17
C LEU A 147 -26.94 6.90 21.50
N LYS A 148 -27.83 7.24 22.45
CA LYS A 148 -29.01 6.40 22.76
C LYS A 148 -29.96 6.32 21.58
N GLU A 149 -30.26 7.44 20.94
CA GLU A 149 -31.14 7.49 19.76
C GLU A 149 -30.63 6.63 18.60
N ASN A 150 -29.31 6.60 18.38
CA ASN A 150 -28.68 5.83 17.29
C ASN A 150 -28.44 4.36 17.64
N ILE A 151 -27.96 4.08 18.86
CA ILE A 151 -27.58 2.72 19.28
C ILE A 151 -28.81 1.91 19.70
N LYS A 152 -29.81 2.55 20.31
CA LYS A 152 -31.08 2.02 20.82
C LYS A 152 -30.93 0.93 21.90
N ASP A 153 -29.84 1.03 22.65
CA ASP A 153 -29.51 0.21 23.81
C ASP A 153 -28.70 1.09 24.79
N GLU A 154 -29.36 1.55 25.85
CA GLU A 154 -28.75 2.42 26.88
C GLU A 154 -27.61 1.71 27.63
N GLN A 155 -27.67 0.39 27.80
CA GLN A 155 -26.61 -0.34 28.49
C GLN A 155 -25.34 -0.38 27.64
N THR A 156 -25.47 -0.55 26.32
CA THR A 156 -24.34 -0.40 25.38
C THR A 156 -23.80 1.04 25.33
N VAL A 157 -24.65 2.07 25.43
CA VAL A 157 -24.22 3.47 25.52
C VAL A 157 -23.45 3.75 26.81
N ASN A 158 -23.98 3.34 27.96
CA ASN A 158 -23.33 3.51 29.25
C ASN A 158 -21.98 2.76 29.30
N ASN A 159 -21.93 1.54 28.75
CA ASN A 159 -20.68 0.78 28.58
C ASN A 159 -19.67 1.52 27.68
N LEU A 160 -20.14 2.18 26.60
CA LEU A 160 -19.29 3.00 25.72
C LEU A 160 -18.74 4.24 26.43
N GLN A 161 -19.56 4.95 27.21
CA GLN A 161 -19.10 6.10 28.00
C GLN A 161 -18.00 5.69 28.97
N ILE A 162 -18.19 4.59 29.72
CA ILE A 162 -17.18 4.04 30.64
C ILE A 162 -15.89 3.66 29.88
N LEU A 163 -16.03 3.11 28.67
CA LEU A 163 -14.91 2.70 27.83
C LEU A 163 -14.11 3.91 27.29
N LEU A 164 -14.78 4.98 26.87
CA LEU A 164 -14.17 6.16 26.23
C LEU A 164 -13.72 7.23 27.24
N ALA A 165 -14.33 7.27 28.43
CA ALA A 165 -13.84 8.06 29.57
C ALA A 165 -12.47 7.55 30.10
N ASN A 166 -12.00 6.37 29.68
CA ASN A 166 -10.65 5.90 29.99
C ASN A 166 -9.60 6.64 29.12
N PRO A 167 -8.66 7.40 29.72
CA PRO A 167 -7.70 8.19 28.96
C PRO A 167 -6.84 7.35 28.01
N ALA A 168 -6.41 6.15 28.41
CA ALA A 168 -5.55 5.27 27.60
C ALA A 168 -6.31 4.55 26.45
N ILE A 169 -7.64 4.71 26.39
CA ILE A 169 -8.48 4.30 25.26
C ILE A 169 -8.69 5.50 24.33
N SER A 170 -9.07 6.66 24.87
CA SER A 170 -9.17 7.89 24.08
C SER A 170 -7.83 8.24 23.43
N GLU A 171 -6.69 8.09 24.11
CA GLU A 171 -5.33 8.26 23.58
C GLU A 171 -5.00 7.35 22.38
N LYS A 172 -5.51 6.10 22.37
CA LYS A 172 -5.32 5.17 21.25
C LYS A 172 -6.24 5.47 20.09
N LEU A 173 -7.49 5.85 20.38
CA LEU A 173 -8.43 6.31 19.37
C LEU A 173 -7.95 7.62 18.73
N SER A 174 -7.38 8.53 19.54
CA SER A 174 -6.77 9.80 19.15
C SER A 174 -5.64 9.58 18.15
N LEU A 175 -4.72 8.63 18.43
CA LEU A 175 -3.61 8.27 17.56
C LEU A 175 -4.12 7.70 16.23
N VAL A 176 -5.03 6.74 16.26
CA VAL A 176 -5.60 6.12 15.03
C VAL A 176 -6.33 7.16 14.18
N MET A 177 -7.15 8.03 14.77
CA MET A 177 -7.88 9.07 14.05
C MET A 177 -6.96 10.13 13.43
N LEU A 178 -5.92 10.58 14.14
CA LEU A 178 -4.95 11.56 13.62
C LEU A 178 -4.06 10.98 12.54
N GLN A 179 -3.56 9.76 12.73
CA GLN A 179 -2.82 9.09 11.67
C GLN A 179 -3.72 8.93 10.43
N GLN A 180 -4.98 8.51 10.58
CA GLN A 180 -5.90 8.35 9.44
C GLN A 180 -6.43 9.66 8.83
N ASN A 181 -6.30 10.82 9.50
CA ASN A 181 -6.66 12.13 8.96
C ASN A 181 -5.44 13.10 9.00
N PRO A 182 -4.59 13.07 7.96
CA PRO A 182 -3.36 13.85 7.93
C PRO A 182 -3.59 15.37 7.85
N GLU A 183 -4.66 15.83 7.20
CA GLU A 183 -4.99 17.27 7.14
C GLU A 183 -5.38 17.80 8.53
N LEU A 184 -6.18 17.04 9.29
CA LEU A 184 -6.54 17.34 10.67
C LEU A 184 -5.34 17.28 11.62
N LEU A 185 -4.42 16.33 11.43
CA LEU A 185 -3.18 16.26 12.19
C LEU A 185 -2.31 17.52 11.98
N VAL A 186 -2.15 17.99 10.74
CA VAL A 186 -1.43 19.24 10.43
C VAL A 186 -2.12 20.46 11.04
N GLN A 187 -3.46 20.54 10.97
CA GLN A 187 -4.21 21.64 11.58
C GLN A 187 -4.03 21.70 13.11
N LEU A 188 -4.12 20.55 13.79
CA LEU A 188 -4.01 20.46 15.24
C LEU A 188 -2.57 20.62 15.75
N ASP A 189 -1.58 20.24 14.96
CA ASP A 189 -0.17 20.55 15.22
C ASP A 189 0.08 22.06 15.18
N GLY A 190 -0.41 22.75 14.14
CA GLY A 190 -0.37 24.21 14.06
C GLY A 190 -1.09 24.90 15.23
N VAL A 191 -2.29 24.42 15.58
CA VAL A 191 -3.05 24.93 16.75
C VAL A 191 -2.29 24.70 18.05
N THR A 192 -1.89 23.47 18.38
CA THR A 192 -1.21 23.20 19.67
C THR A 192 0.16 23.85 19.78
N SER A 193 0.88 24.03 18.68
CA SER A 193 2.12 24.81 18.62
C SER A 193 1.87 26.30 18.91
N ALA A 194 0.86 26.91 18.27
CA ALA A 194 0.46 28.30 18.55
C ALA A 194 0.01 28.47 20.01
N LEU A 195 -0.82 27.56 20.52
CA LEU A 195 -1.27 27.54 21.91
C LEU A 195 -0.12 27.36 22.90
N THR A 196 0.92 26.59 22.57
CA THR A 196 2.12 26.47 23.42
C THR A 196 2.85 27.80 23.49
N ALA A 197 3.05 28.48 22.36
CA ALA A 197 3.69 29.79 22.32
C ALA A 197 2.86 30.86 23.05
N GLU A 198 1.53 30.82 22.97
CA GLU A 198 0.66 31.79 23.64
C GLU A 198 0.50 31.52 25.14
N PHE A 199 0.32 30.26 25.55
CA PHE A 199 0.16 29.87 26.95
C PHE A 199 1.41 30.18 27.78
N LEU A 200 2.61 29.99 27.21
CA LEU A 200 3.89 30.40 27.80
C LEU A 200 4.02 31.92 28.00
N ASN A 201 3.18 32.73 27.34
CA ASN A 201 3.22 34.20 27.41
C ASN A 201 2.06 34.82 28.19
N GLN A 202 0.85 34.23 28.20
CA GLN A 202 -0.38 34.96 28.57
C GLN A 202 -1.32 34.32 29.63
N ASN A 203 -1.05 33.08 30.09
CA ASN A 203 -1.68 32.53 31.32
C ASN A 203 -3.24 32.49 31.32
N GLN A 204 -3.87 32.22 30.17
CA GLN A 204 -5.33 32.26 29.94
C GLN A 204 -6.09 30.96 30.37
N PRO A 205 -7.43 31.00 30.54
CA PRO A 205 -8.24 29.83 30.92
C PRO A 205 -8.35 28.76 29.82
N TYR A 206 -7.59 27.67 29.97
CA TYR A 206 -7.51 26.54 29.03
C TYR A 206 -8.87 25.87 28.66
N GLN A 207 -9.88 25.92 29.54
CA GLN A 207 -11.06 25.05 29.45
C GLN A 207 -12.08 25.46 28.38
N GLU A 208 -12.41 26.75 28.24
CA GLU A 208 -13.41 27.22 27.26
C GLU A 208 -12.93 26.99 25.82
N MET A 209 -11.64 27.19 25.60
CA MET A 209 -10.93 26.98 24.33
C MET A 209 -10.90 25.52 23.89
N VAL A 210 -10.65 24.57 24.81
CA VAL A 210 -10.74 23.13 24.52
C VAL A 210 -12.16 22.74 24.11
N GLY A 211 -13.19 23.37 24.71
CA GLY A 211 -14.59 23.17 24.31
C GLY A 211 -14.87 23.61 22.87
N ALA A 212 -14.36 24.78 22.46
CA ALA A 212 -14.51 25.28 21.08
C ALA A 212 -13.77 24.39 20.06
N ILE A 213 -12.54 23.96 20.36
CA ILE A 213 -11.75 23.11 19.47
C ILE A 213 -12.33 21.68 19.41
N ALA A 214 -12.93 21.18 20.49
CA ALA A 214 -13.72 19.94 20.48
C ALA A 214 -14.91 19.99 19.52
N LEU A 215 -15.49 21.18 19.32
CA LEU A 215 -16.63 21.37 18.45
C LEU A 215 -16.24 21.42 16.97
N GLN A 216 -15.19 22.17 16.63
CA GLN A 216 -14.59 22.16 15.29
C GLN A 216 -14.09 20.76 14.93
N LEU A 217 -13.48 20.05 15.89
CA LEU A 217 -13.07 18.67 15.71
C LEU A 217 -14.25 17.73 15.43
N ALA A 218 -15.33 17.85 16.20
CA ALA A 218 -16.50 17.01 15.99
C ALA A 218 -17.04 17.14 14.55
N GLN A 219 -16.91 18.31 13.93
CA GLN A 219 -17.28 18.55 12.54
C GLN A 219 -16.30 17.89 11.54
N GLU A 220 -14.98 17.95 11.76
CA GLU A 220 -14.01 17.32 10.85
C GLU A 220 -13.92 15.78 10.99
N LEU A 221 -14.24 15.21 12.16
CA LEU A 221 -14.42 13.76 12.29
C LEU A 221 -15.65 13.23 11.52
N VAL A 222 -16.52 14.13 11.05
CA VAL A 222 -17.72 13.79 10.27
C VAL A 222 -17.51 13.94 8.78
N SER A 223 -16.72 14.94 8.37
CA SER A 223 -16.26 15.15 7.00
C SER A 223 -15.33 14.01 6.56
N SER A 224 -14.38 13.61 7.42
CA SER A 224 -13.28 12.73 7.03
C SER A 224 -13.63 11.24 7.02
N VAL A 225 -14.60 10.80 7.84
CA VAL A 225 -14.98 9.39 7.93
C VAL A 225 -15.92 8.99 6.79
N LYS A 226 -15.31 8.79 5.62
CA LYS A 226 -15.76 7.76 4.67
C LYS A 226 -15.73 6.39 5.38
N PRO A 227 -16.62 5.44 5.04
CA PRO A 227 -16.71 4.15 5.71
C PRO A 227 -15.60 3.16 5.29
N THR A 228 -14.33 3.56 5.44
CA THR A 228 -13.20 2.64 5.46
C THR A 228 -13.21 1.81 6.75
N LYS A 229 -12.53 0.66 6.72
CA LYS A 229 -12.43 -0.21 7.90
C LYS A 229 -11.42 0.40 8.86
N LEU A 230 -11.87 0.86 10.02
CA LEU A 230 -10.97 1.06 11.17
C LEU A 230 -10.18 -0.23 11.45
N PRO A 231 -8.93 -0.13 11.93
CA PRO A 231 -8.08 -1.29 12.21
C PRO A 231 -8.72 -2.24 13.25
N PRO A 232 -8.29 -3.52 13.29
CA PRO A 232 -8.86 -4.50 14.21
C PRO A 232 -8.80 -4.03 15.66
N SER A 233 -9.99 -4.02 16.28
CA SER A 233 -10.28 -3.33 17.55
C SER A 233 -9.26 -3.55 18.67
N PRO A 234 -8.71 -2.49 19.30
CA PRO A 234 -7.88 -2.62 20.50
C PRO A 234 -8.67 -3.14 21.71
N PHE A 235 -10.02 -3.14 21.64
CA PHE A 235 -10.90 -3.73 22.65
C PHE A 235 -10.99 -5.26 22.55
N GLY A 236 -10.32 -5.92 21.59
CA GLY A 236 -10.34 -7.37 21.38
C GLY A 236 -9.83 -8.24 22.54
N LYS A 237 -9.42 -7.65 23.67
CA LYS A 237 -9.07 -8.32 24.93
C LYS A 237 -9.98 -7.96 26.12
N ILE A 238 -10.95 -7.04 25.94
CA ILE A 238 -11.92 -6.65 26.97
C ILE A 238 -13.29 -7.21 26.59
N ALA A 239 -13.62 -8.39 27.12
CA ALA A 239 -14.91 -9.04 26.89
C ALA A 239 -16.00 -8.37 27.76
N ILE A 240 -16.65 -7.33 27.25
CA ILE A 240 -17.87 -6.75 27.84
C ILE A 240 -19.07 -7.55 27.32
N PRO A 241 -19.88 -8.19 28.19
CA PRO A 241 -21.08 -8.92 27.76
C PRO A 241 -22.04 -8.03 26.95
N GLY A 242 -22.49 -8.54 25.79
CA GLY A 242 -23.39 -7.83 24.87
C GLY A 242 -22.72 -6.94 23.82
N LEU A 243 -21.45 -6.55 23.99
CA LEU A 243 -20.82 -5.53 23.14
C LEU A 243 -20.16 -6.12 21.86
N ASN A 244 -20.87 -6.11 20.72
CA ASN A 244 -20.25 -6.46 19.43
C ASN A 244 -19.50 -5.26 18.81
N ALA A 245 -18.19 -5.18 19.03
CA ALA A 245 -17.33 -4.10 18.52
C ALA A 245 -17.44 -3.86 16.99
N LYS A 246 -17.78 -4.88 16.20
CA LYS A 246 -17.92 -4.77 14.73
C LYS A 246 -19.22 -4.06 14.29
N GLU A 247 -20.27 -4.15 15.10
CA GLU A 247 -21.55 -3.44 14.88
C GLU A 247 -21.55 -2.05 15.54
N LEU A 248 -20.74 -1.90 16.59
CA LEU A 248 -20.62 -0.67 17.35
C LEU A 248 -19.93 0.45 16.55
N GLN A 249 -18.90 0.09 15.78
CA GLN A 249 -18.13 0.99 14.90
C GLN A 249 -19.02 1.88 13.99
N PRO A 250 -19.87 1.35 13.09
CA PRO A 250 -20.69 2.18 12.21
C PRO A 250 -21.77 2.98 12.97
N LYS A 251 -22.25 2.48 14.13
CA LYS A 251 -23.19 3.22 14.98
C LYS A 251 -22.54 4.47 15.59
N ILE A 252 -21.31 4.35 16.11
CA ILE A 252 -20.55 5.50 16.67
C ILE A 252 -20.30 6.55 15.58
N VAL A 253 -19.85 6.13 14.38
CA VAL A 253 -19.61 7.06 13.26
C VAL A 253 -20.87 7.84 12.87
N ASN A 254 -22.04 7.20 12.86
CA ASN A 254 -23.31 7.86 12.56
C ASN A 254 -23.79 8.79 13.69
N ALA A 255 -23.50 8.47 14.96
CA ALA A 255 -23.76 9.38 16.08
C ALA A 255 -22.83 10.61 16.05
N ILE A 256 -21.54 10.43 15.75
CA ILE A 256 -20.60 11.55 15.54
C ILE A 256 -21.11 12.45 14.40
N ARG A 257 -21.58 11.86 13.28
CA ARG A 257 -22.22 12.59 12.18
C ARG A 257 -23.39 13.46 12.62
N GLN A 258 -24.38 12.86 13.26
CA GLN A 258 -25.56 13.59 13.70
C GLN A 258 -25.27 14.63 14.80
N PHE A 259 -24.16 14.49 15.56
CA PHE A 259 -23.73 15.48 16.54
C PHE A 259 -23.11 16.72 15.89
N ALA A 260 -22.31 16.54 14.83
CA ALA A 260 -21.89 17.68 14.03
C ALA A 260 -23.07 18.33 13.30
N ASP A 261 -24.03 17.53 12.80
CA ASP A 261 -25.23 18.06 12.14
C ASP A 261 -26.16 18.82 13.10
N SER A 262 -26.23 18.45 14.38
CA SER A 262 -26.99 19.18 15.40
C SER A 262 -26.22 20.39 15.95
N MET A 263 -24.93 20.25 16.24
CA MET A 263 -24.08 21.35 16.73
C MET A 263 -23.64 22.35 15.65
N SER A 264 -23.92 22.09 14.37
CA SER A 264 -23.80 23.07 13.29
C SER A 264 -25.11 23.83 13.02
N ARG A 265 -26.14 23.64 13.86
CA ARG A 265 -27.46 24.27 13.70
C ARG A 265 -28.01 24.87 15.00
N THR A 266 -28.81 25.93 14.89
CA THR A 266 -29.69 26.36 16.00
C THR A 266 -30.88 25.41 16.13
N GLU A 267 -31.66 25.54 17.21
CA GLU A 267 -32.93 24.78 17.39
C GLU A 267 -33.92 25.03 16.22
N ASP A 268 -33.83 26.17 15.53
CA ASP A 268 -34.60 26.52 14.34
C ASP A 268 -34.03 25.92 13.02
N GLY A 269 -32.92 25.18 13.09
CA GLY A 269 -32.29 24.51 11.94
C GLY A 269 -31.33 25.37 11.11
N ASN A 270 -31.15 26.65 11.44
CA ASN A 270 -30.24 27.57 10.74
C ASN A 270 -28.76 27.25 11.04
N PRO A 271 -27.82 27.41 10.09
CA PRO A 271 -26.40 27.18 10.33
C PRO A 271 -25.83 28.05 11.46
N LEU A 272 -25.09 27.44 12.39
CA LEU A 272 -24.35 28.16 13.43
C LEU A 272 -23.10 28.84 12.83
N VAL A 273 -23.14 30.16 12.75
CA VAL A 273 -22.00 31.00 12.38
C VAL A 273 -21.28 31.42 13.67
N PHE A 274 -20.06 30.93 13.86
CA PHE A 274 -19.21 31.38 14.96
C PHE A 274 -18.73 32.81 14.70
N LEU A 275 -19.00 33.70 15.65
CA LEU A 275 -18.50 35.08 15.64
C LEU A 275 -17.11 35.14 16.28
N GLU A 276 -16.29 36.11 15.85
CA GLU A 276 -14.98 36.36 16.46
C GLU A 276 -15.11 36.77 17.96
N PRO A 277 -14.07 36.56 18.79
CA PRO A 277 -14.23 36.60 20.25
C PRO A 277 -14.57 37.98 20.80
N GLY A 278 -15.78 38.14 21.34
CA GLY A 278 -16.23 39.36 22.01
C GLY A 278 -17.17 39.08 23.17
N ASN A 279 -16.62 39.02 24.40
CA ASN A 279 -17.30 39.07 25.70
C ASN A 279 -18.74 38.50 25.80
N SER A 280 -18.92 37.36 26.49
CA SER A 280 -19.29 37.38 27.93
C SER A 280 -19.68 36.02 28.55
N SER A 281 -19.25 35.82 29.80
CA SER A 281 -19.90 35.05 30.89
C SER A 281 -20.42 33.62 30.64
N ALA A 282 -19.55 32.64 30.91
CA ALA A 282 -19.72 31.59 31.93
C ALA A 282 -21.08 30.86 32.09
N GLY A 283 -21.08 29.57 31.73
CA GLY A 283 -22.00 28.55 32.27
C GLY A 283 -21.21 27.46 33.01
N SER A 284 -21.55 27.16 34.27
CA SER A 284 -20.71 26.30 35.13
C SER A 284 -20.88 24.80 34.87
N VAL A 285 -19.82 24.14 34.43
CA VAL A 285 -19.66 22.67 34.45
C VAL A 285 -18.59 22.29 35.48
N GLY A 286 -18.71 21.11 36.11
CA GLY A 286 -17.96 20.74 37.31
C GLY A 286 -16.44 20.63 37.13
N ARG A 287 -15.70 20.92 38.21
CA ARG A 287 -14.23 20.73 38.28
C ARG A 287 -13.88 19.24 38.14
N PRO A 288 -12.94 18.86 37.25
CA PRO A 288 -12.21 17.60 37.37
C PRO A 288 -11.34 17.60 38.64
N GLU A 289 -11.04 16.41 39.18
CA GLU A 289 -10.07 16.24 40.26
C GLU A 289 -8.62 16.45 39.76
N GLU A 290 -7.67 16.60 40.69
CA GLU A 290 -6.30 17.06 40.39
C GLU A 290 -5.54 16.17 39.39
N PRO A 291 -4.88 16.74 38.36
CA PRO A 291 -4.03 15.99 37.47
C PRO A 291 -2.79 15.47 38.22
N LYS A 292 -2.52 14.17 38.07
CA LYS A 292 -1.27 13.56 38.54
C LYS A 292 -0.07 14.24 37.86
N LYS A 293 1.06 14.28 38.58
CA LYS A 293 2.35 14.96 38.28
C LYS A 293 2.57 15.31 36.79
N PRO A 294 3.03 16.53 36.47
CA PRO A 294 3.27 16.95 35.09
C PRO A 294 4.21 15.97 34.38
N VAL A 295 3.74 15.46 33.24
CA VAL A 295 4.58 14.71 32.31
C VAL A 295 5.59 15.70 31.75
N VAL A 296 6.88 15.46 31.98
CA VAL A 296 7.95 16.26 31.38
C VAL A 296 8.01 15.91 29.90
N LEU A 297 7.35 16.72 29.09
CA LEU A 297 7.52 16.69 27.63
C LEU A 297 8.96 17.13 27.35
N THR A 298 9.79 16.21 26.87
CA THR A 298 11.11 16.50 26.31
C THR A 298 11.04 16.40 24.79
N PRO A 299 10.88 17.52 24.06
CA PRO A 299 11.09 17.50 22.62
C PRO A 299 12.56 17.20 22.35
N ASN A 300 12.83 16.19 21.52
CA ASN A 300 14.10 16.17 20.80
C ASN A 300 13.95 17.22 19.69
N ASN A 301 14.82 18.24 19.69
CA ASN A 301 14.69 19.45 18.85
C ASN A 301 15.01 19.22 17.36
N GLU A 302 14.40 18.21 16.74
CA GLU A 302 14.17 18.21 15.29
C GLU A 302 12.98 19.15 15.00
N PRO A 303 13.02 19.98 13.94
CA PRO A 303 11.88 20.80 13.56
C PRO A 303 10.74 19.87 13.13
N GLU A 304 9.69 19.77 13.95
CA GLU A 304 8.57 18.88 13.69
C GLU A 304 7.89 19.29 12.38
N TRP A 305 7.94 18.40 11.39
CA TRP A 305 7.26 18.56 10.12
C TRP A 305 6.41 17.32 9.84
N LEU A 306 5.36 17.54 9.07
CA LEU A 306 4.35 16.55 8.71
C LEU A 306 4.16 16.57 7.18
N GLY A 307 3.66 15.49 6.61
CA GLY A 307 3.46 15.37 5.17
C GLY A 307 4.57 14.57 4.48
N VAL A 308 4.87 14.90 3.23
CA VAL A 308 5.82 14.17 2.36
C VAL A 308 6.84 15.12 1.74
N ARG A 309 8.13 14.81 1.87
CA ARG A 309 9.24 15.65 1.40
C ARG A 309 10.19 14.90 0.48
N ARG A 310 10.75 15.62 -0.50
CA ARG A 310 11.82 15.12 -1.39
C ARG A 310 13.17 15.69 -0.99
N TYR A 311 14.20 14.85 -1.02
CA TYR A 311 15.57 15.18 -0.63
C TYR A 311 16.54 14.76 -1.72
N TYR A 312 17.52 15.63 -2.02
CA TYR A 312 18.81 15.18 -2.57
C TYR A 312 19.72 14.95 -1.38
N VAL A 313 20.02 13.68 -1.09
CA VAL A 313 20.70 13.29 0.15
C VAL A 313 22.15 13.73 0.06
N THR A 314 22.50 14.72 0.86
CA THR A 314 23.85 15.26 1.02
C THR A 314 24.58 14.54 2.15
N LYS A 315 25.91 14.66 2.21
CA LYS A 315 26.64 14.12 3.36
C LYS A 315 26.37 14.98 4.60
N GLY A 316 25.93 14.34 5.68
CA GLY A 316 25.64 14.97 6.97
C GLY A 316 26.85 14.99 7.91
N GLU A 317 26.81 15.90 8.89
CA GLU A 317 27.82 16.01 9.95
C GLU A 317 27.24 15.64 11.33
N ASP A 318 25.98 15.99 11.60
CA ASP A 318 25.28 15.63 12.84
C ASP A 318 24.39 14.40 12.60
N PRO A 319 24.68 13.23 13.21
CA PRO A 319 23.88 12.02 13.01
C PRO A 319 22.53 12.04 13.75
N THR A 320 22.24 13.08 14.55
CA THR A 320 20.99 13.18 15.33
C THR A 320 19.85 13.86 14.59
N VAL A 321 20.13 14.62 13.52
CA VAL A 321 19.15 15.36 12.71
C VAL A 321 19.23 14.95 11.23
N ILE A 322 18.21 15.31 10.43
CA ILE A 322 18.30 15.24 8.97
C ILE A 322 19.07 16.48 8.50
N ASN A 323 20.26 16.29 7.93
CA ASN A 323 21.16 17.36 7.47
C ASN A 323 20.76 17.89 6.09
N SER A 324 20.21 17.02 5.24
CA SER A 324 19.83 17.34 3.87
C SER A 324 18.61 18.24 3.86
N LYS A 325 18.73 19.40 3.20
CA LYS A 325 17.58 20.29 2.99
C LYS A 325 16.56 19.61 2.06
N PRO A 326 15.25 19.68 2.36
CA PRO A 326 14.25 19.25 1.40
C PRO A 326 14.32 20.13 0.16
N ILE A 327 14.18 19.52 -1.02
CA ILE A 327 14.18 20.16 -2.34
C ILE A 327 12.79 20.12 -3.00
N SER A 328 11.80 19.59 -2.28
CA SER A 328 10.38 19.83 -2.48
C SER A 328 9.67 19.45 -1.18
N ASP A 329 8.74 20.29 -0.73
CA ASP A 329 7.65 19.84 0.13
C ASP A 329 6.46 19.49 -0.78
N LEU A 330 5.79 18.37 -0.52
CA LEU A 330 4.59 17.93 -1.25
C LEU A 330 3.32 18.08 -0.41
N GLY A 331 3.45 18.50 0.86
CA GLY A 331 2.35 18.53 1.81
C GLY A 331 1.77 17.13 2.03
N VAL A 332 0.45 17.00 1.92
CA VAL A 332 -0.26 15.74 2.18
C VAL A 332 -0.38 14.90 0.89
N ALA A 333 0.15 13.68 0.93
CA ALA A 333 0.04 12.69 -0.16
C ALA A 333 -0.15 11.25 0.36
N ASP A 334 -0.78 10.40 -0.46
CA ASP A 334 -0.94 8.96 -0.26
C ASP A 334 0.28 8.22 -0.84
N MET A 335 1.20 7.79 0.01
CA MET A 335 2.39 7.01 -0.36
C MET A 335 2.04 5.59 -0.82
N ALA A 336 0.91 5.04 -0.37
CA ALA A 336 0.34 3.80 -0.89
C ALA A 336 -0.38 4.01 -2.24
N SER A 337 -0.34 5.19 -2.86
CA SER A 337 -0.89 5.42 -4.20
C SER A 337 0.15 5.11 -5.28
N PRO A 338 -0.19 4.32 -6.32
CA PRO A 338 0.70 4.09 -7.46
C PRO A 338 1.04 5.39 -8.21
N ALA A 339 0.18 6.42 -8.14
CA ALA A 339 0.47 7.72 -8.73
C ALA A 339 1.60 8.47 -8.00
N THR A 340 1.65 8.38 -6.66
CA THR A 340 2.68 9.03 -5.82
C THR A 340 4.05 8.37 -6.02
N LEU A 341 4.07 7.03 -6.11
CA LEU A 341 5.27 6.27 -6.44
C LEU A 341 5.75 6.60 -7.86
N ALA A 342 4.85 6.58 -8.86
CA ALA A 342 5.23 6.88 -10.23
C ALA A 342 5.72 8.33 -10.40
N ASP A 343 5.10 9.32 -9.74
CA ASP A 343 5.59 10.71 -9.78
C ASP A 343 7.00 10.83 -9.19
N PHE A 344 7.27 10.19 -8.04
CA PHE A 344 8.62 10.17 -7.46
C PHE A 344 9.65 9.57 -8.42
N LEU A 345 9.37 8.41 -9.01
CA LEU A 345 10.30 7.74 -9.92
C LEU A 345 10.51 8.55 -11.21
N ILE A 346 9.45 9.12 -11.79
CA ILE A 346 9.53 9.99 -12.99
C ILE A 346 10.31 11.26 -12.69
N TRP A 347 10.05 11.92 -11.55
CA TRP A 347 10.78 13.09 -11.09
C TRP A 347 12.27 12.77 -10.85
N GLY A 348 12.55 11.67 -10.16
CA GLY A 348 13.89 11.25 -9.81
C GLY A 348 14.74 10.93 -11.04
N MET A 349 14.24 10.07 -11.93
CA MET A 349 14.94 9.72 -13.18
C MET A 349 15.18 10.92 -14.10
N LYS A 350 14.33 11.97 -14.07
CA LYS A 350 14.48 13.15 -14.93
C LYS A 350 15.39 14.23 -14.37
N ASN A 351 15.38 14.45 -13.06
CA ASN A 351 16.20 15.48 -12.40
C ASN A 351 17.59 14.94 -12.02
N PHE A 352 17.71 13.62 -11.85
CA PHE A 352 18.93 12.91 -11.45
C PHE A 352 19.19 11.74 -12.41
N PRO A 353 19.40 12.02 -13.71
CA PRO A 353 19.62 10.96 -14.68
C PRO A 353 20.89 10.17 -14.36
N ALA A 354 20.87 8.88 -14.71
CA ALA A 354 22.01 7.99 -14.59
C ALA A 354 21.98 6.88 -15.67
N GLU A 355 23.10 6.18 -15.81
CA GLU A 355 23.18 4.93 -16.60
C GLU A 355 22.34 3.82 -15.96
N HIS A 356 22.29 3.77 -14.62
CA HIS A 356 21.63 2.74 -13.83
C HIS A 356 20.77 3.32 -12.70
N TYR A 357 19.65 2.66 -12.40
CA TYR A 357 18.69 3.09 -11.38
C TYR A 357 18.36 1.98 -10.40
N LEU A 358 18.34 2.32 -9.10
CA LEU A 358 17.99 1.40 -8.02
C LEU A 358 16.81 2.00 -7.24
N VAL A 359 15.74 1.24 -7.06
CA VAL A 359 14.57 1.68 -6.28
C VAL A 359 14.58 0.96 -4.94
N ILE A 360 14.63 1.71 -3.84
CA ILE A 360 14.45 1.17 -2.49
C ILE A 360 13.03 1.51 -2.05
N ALA A 361 12.21 0.50 -1.79
CA ALA A 361 10.88 0.62 -1.22
C ALA A 361 10.93 0.11 0.23
N SER A 362 10.84 1.01 1.21
CA SER A 362 10.96 0.69 2.64
C SER A 362 9.69 1.08 3.41
N ASN A 363 9.01 0.06 3.93
CA ASN A 363 7.77 0.08 4.73
C ASN A 363 7.43 -1.40 5.12
N HIS A 364 6.25 -1.66 5.67
CA HIS A 364 5.64 -2.99 5.71
C HIS A 364 5.49 -3.61 4.31
N GLY A 365 5.49 -4.95 4.29
CA GLY A 365 5.24 -5.79 3.13
C GLY A 365 4.40 -7.02 3.50
N ALA A 366 3.72 -7.57 2.51
CA ALA A 366 2.83 -8.73 2.68
C ALA A 366 2.95 -9.75 1.54
N GLY A 367 4.04 -9.71 0.76
CA GLY A 367 4.23 -10.57 -0.41
C GLY A 367 3.27 -10.20 -1.54
N PHE A 368 2.53 -11.18 -2.08
CA PHE A 368 1.60 -10.98 -3.20
C PHE A 368 0.47 -9.99 -2.91
N LEU A 369 0.13 -9.78 -1.63
CA LEU A 369 -0.84 -8.78 -1.17
C LEU A 369 -0.31 -7.33 -1.26
N GLY A 370 0.94 -7.14 -1.69
CA GLY A 370 1.56 -5.83 -1.86
C GLY A 370 2.42 -5.39 -0.68
N GLY A 371 2.62 -4.08 -0.56
CA GLY A 371 3.47 -3.41 0.42
C GLY A 371 3.22 -1.91 0.42
N LEU A 372 4.10 -1.12 1.05
CA LEU A 372 3.94 0.33 1.15
C LEU A 372 2.57 0.70 1.76
N GLU A 373 2.44 0.39 3.05
CA GLU A 373 1.31 0.74 3.91
C GLU A 373 1.37 2.20 4.35
N ASP A 374 0.35 2.95 3.93
CA ASP A 374 0.08 4.31 4.33
C ASP A 374 -1.28 4.40 5.06
N ARG A 375 -1.27 4.82 6.34
CA ARG A 375 -2.46 5.12 7.17
C ARG A 375 -3.54 4.00 7.21
N GLY A 376 -3.12 2.75 7.12
CA GLY A 376 -3.94 1.53 7.14
C GLY A 376 -4.29 0.97 5.76
N LYS A 377 -3.73 1.51 4.68
CA LYS A 377 -3.93 1.07 3.29
C LYS A 377 -2.58 0.65 2.69
N MET A 378 -2.48 -0.58 2.21
CA MET A 378 -1.34 -1.04 1.39
C MET A 378 -1.54 -0.66 -0.09
N MET A 379 -0.44 -0.54 -0.84
CA MET A 379 -0.47 -0.53 -2.30
C MET A 379 -0.57 -1.97 -2.81
N ASP A 380 -1.57 -2.30 -3.63
CA ASP A 380 -1.70 -3.63 -4.21
C ASP A 380 -0.46 -3.93 -5.09
N LEU A 381 0.02 -5.18 -5.13
CA LEU A 381 1.17 -5.53 -5.97
C LEU A 381 0.94 -5.18 -7.46
N THR A 382 -0.30 -5.31 -7.94
CA THR A 382 -0.66 -4.94 -9.32
C THR A 382 -0.67 -3.42 -9.54
N GLU A 383 -0.90 -2.60 -8.51
CA GLU A 383 -0.75 -1.13 -8.55
C GLU A 383 0.73 -0.75 -8.61
N PHE A 384 1.58 -1.42 -7.81
CA PHE A 384 3.04 -1.22 -7.85
C PHE A 384 3.63 -1.53 -9.24
N ARG A 385 3.18 -2.63 -9.89
CA ARG A 385 3.53 -2.91 -11.30
C ARG A 385 3.09 -1.79 -12.25
N GLN A 386 1.88 -1.24 -12.07
CA GLN A 386 1.35 -0.15 -12.89
C GLN A 386 2.15 1.15 -12.71
N ALA A 387 2.59 1.47 -11.49
CA ALA A 387 3.44 2.63 -11.21
C ALA A 387 4.77 2.56 -11.97
N LEU A 388 5.42 1.38 -11.97
CA LEU A 388 6.65 1.12 -12.71
C LEU A 388 6.43 1.16 -14.23
N GLU A 389 5.33 0.59 -14.72
CA GLU A 389 4.98 0.61 -16.14
C GLU A 389 4.66 2.02 -16.66
N PHE A 390 4.00 2.85 -15.85
CA PHE A 390 3.78 4.26 -16.17
C PHE A 390 5.08 5.06 -16.10
N THR A 391 5.97 4.75 -15.15
CA THR A 391 7.32 5.33 -15.08
C THR A 391 8.10 5.07 -16.36
N GLU A 392 8.23 3.81 -16.77
CA GLU A 392 8.93 3.39 -18.00
C GLU A 392 8.42 4.17 -19.23
N LYS A 393 7.08 4.25 -19.40
CA LYS A 393 6.44 5.00 -20.49
C LYS A 393 6.66 6.51 -20.46
N ARG A 394 7.14 7.07 -19.34
CA ARG A 394 7.30 8.52 -19.11
C ARG A 394 8.75 8.95 -18.95
N THR A 395 9.70 8.04 -18.75
CA THR A 395 11.14 8.27 -18.64
C THR A 395 11.95 7.62 -19.77
N GLY A 396 11.45 6.53 -20.37
CA GLY A 396 12.22 5.68 -21.27
C GLY A 396 13.22 4.76 -20.57
N ALA A 397 13.18 4.70 -19.23
CA ALA A 397 14.12 3.95 -18.40
C ALA A 397 13.40 3.04 -17.39
N LYS A 398 14.06 1.95 -16.99
CA LYS A 398 13.64 1.03 -15.93
C LYS A 398 14.71 0.95 -14.84
N PRO A 399 14.34 0.62 -13.59
CA PRO A 399 15.31 0.25 -12.58
C PRO A 399 16.04 -1.06 -12.93
N ASP A 400 17.35 -1.09 -12.70
CA ASP A 400 18.15 -2.31 -12.72
C ASP A 400 17.72 -3.23 -11.57
N ALA A 401 17.44 -2.67 -10.39
CA ALA A 401 16.93 -3.42 -9.24
C ALA A 401 15.83 -2.69 -8.46
N ILE A 402 14.86 -3.47 -7.99
CA ILE A 402 13.90 -3.09 -6.95
C ILE A 402 14.33 -3.78 -5.66
N ILE A 403 14.49 -3.01 -4.59
CA ILE A 403 14.90 -3.46 -3.27
C ILE A 403 13.72 -3.22 -2.33
N PHE A 404 13.08 -4.29 -1.87
CA PHE A 404 12.10 -4.23 -0.80
C PHE A 404 12.81 -4.39 0.54
N ASP A 405 12.99 -3.26 1.22
CA ASP A 405 13.30 -3.21 2.64
C ASP A 405 11.98 -3.38 3.42
N ALA A 406 11.34 -4.53 3.18
CA ALA A 406 9.97 -4.83 3.57
C ALA A 406 9.75 -6.34 3.74
N CYS A 407 8.82 -6.70 4.62
CA CYS A 407 8.50 -8.08 5.00
C CYS A 407 7.97 -8.93 3.83
N LEU A 408 8.39 -10.20 3.76
CA LEU A 408 7.77 -11.27 2.95
C LEU A 408 7.77 -11.05 1.42
N MET A 409 8.53 -10.09 0.90
CA MET A 409 8.49 -9.71 -0.52
C MET A 409 9.28 -10.64 -1.46
N SER A 410 10.09 -11.58 -0.94
CA SER A 410 10.75 -12.61 -1.79
C SER A 410 9.77 -13.74 -2.08
N GLN A 411 8.90 -13.51 -3.06
CA GLN A 411 7.89 -14.46 -3.52
C GLN A 411 7.96 -14.68 -5.02
N ALA A 412 7.65 -15.91 -5.44
CA ALA A 412 7.52 -16.26 -6.86
C ALA A 412 6.42 -15.42 -7.53
N GLU A 413 5.33 -15.13 -6.83
CA GLU A 413 4.25 -14.23 -7.25
C GLU A 413 4.76 -12.79 -7.47
N VAL A 414 5.52 -12.25 -6.50
CA VAL A 414 6.09 -10.89 -6.55
C VAL A 414 7.10 -10.78 -7.70
N GLY A 415 7.99 -11.77 -7.83
CA GLY A 415 8.93 -11.85 -8.94
C GLY A 415 8.23 -11.90 -10.30
N TYR A 416 7.17 -12.69 -10.44
CA TYR A 416 6.50 -12.86 -11.72
C TYR A 416 5.70 -11.62 -12.14
N GLU A 417 4.96 -10.99 -11.23
CA GLU A 417 4.23 -9.74 -11.52
C GLU A 417 5.21 -8.60 -11.89
N LEU A 418 6.40 -8.55 -11.30
CA LEU A 418 7.39 -7.50 -11.55
C LEU A 418 8.42 -7.83 -12.66
N LYS A 419 8.35 -9.01 -13.28
CA LYS A 419 9.40 -9.56 -14.15
C LYS A 419 9.85 -8.65 -15.32
N ASP A 420 8.92 -7.87 -15.88
CA ASP A 420 9.18 -6.99 -17.04
C ASP A 420 9.46 -5.52 -16.63
N ARG A 421 9.58 -5.25 -15.32
CA ARG A 421 9.72 -3.91 -14.73
C ARG A 421 11.11 -3.60 -14.16
N ALA A 422 11.89 -4.61 -13.80
CA ALA A 422 13.29 -4.48 -13.38
C ALA A 422 14.10 -5.70 -13.84
N ARG A 423 15.43 -5.68 -13.65
CA ARG A 423 16.30 -6.85 -13.90
C ARG A 423 16.48 -7.70 -12.64
N TYR A 424 16.53 -7.08 -11.46
CA TYR A 424 16.69 -7.75 -10.17
C TYR A 424 15.62 -7.32 -9.16
N LEU A 425 15.24 -8.25 -8.30
CA LEU A 425 14.44 -8.03 -7.10
C LEU A 425 15.29 -8.43 -5.89
N VAL A 426 15.37 -7.56 -4.88
CA VAL A 426 16.07 -7.84 -3.60
C VAL A 426 15.05 -7.80 -2.48
N ALA A 427 14.86 -8.91 -1.78
CA ALA A 427 13.80 -9.04 -0.79
C ALA A 427 14.06 -10.17 0.23
N SER A 428 13.32 -10.14 1.35
CA SER A 428 13.26 -11.18 2.38
C SER A 428 12.06 -12.12 2.16
N GLU A 429 12.21 -13.42 2.43
CA GLU A 429 11.08 -14.35 2.54
C GLU A 429 10.34 -14.18 3.88
N GLU A 430 11.08 -13.79 4.93
CA GLU A 430 10.62 -13.59 6.30
C GLU A 430 10.33 -12.10 6.59
N LEU A 431 9.78 -11.80 7.76
CA LEU A 431 9.66 -10.45 8.30
C LEU A 431 11.03 -9.75 8.37
N VAL A 432 11.06 -8.48 8.01
CA VAL A 432 12.18 -7.55 8.26
C VAL A 432 11.80 -6.73 9.49
N GLY A 433 12.67 -6.71 10.51
CA GLY A 433 12.48 -5.89 11.70
C GLY A 433 12.71 -4.41 11.41
N GLY A 434 12.06 -3.53 12.18
CA GLY A 434 11.84 -2.13 11.80
C GLY A 434 13.07 -1.31 11.44
N GLU A 435 14.28 -1.66 11.93
CA GLU A 435 15.53 -0.98 11.57
C GLU A 435 15.91 -1.13 10.08
N GLY A 436 15.37 -2.14 9.40
CA GLY A 436 15.59 -2.39 7.97
C GLY A 436 17.00 -2.89 7.64
N LEU A 437 17.39 -2.67 6.39
CA LEU A 437 18.73 -2.96 5.86
C LEU A 437 19.84 -2.15 6.57
N PRO A 438 21.11 -2.63 6.59
CA PRO A 438 22.25 -1.91 7.18
C PRO A 438 22.73 -0.75 6.29
N TYR A 439 21.92 0.31 6.20
CA TYR A 439 22.08 1.44 5.27
C TYR A 439 23.47 2.09 5.30
N VAL A 440 24.11 2.23 6.48
CA VAL A 440 25.45 2.84 6.60
C VAL A 440 26.50 2.05 5.81
N LYS A 441 26.50 0.72 5.92
CA LYS A 441 27.44 -0.15 5.20
C LYS A 441 27.09 -0.22 3.72
N ILE A 442 25.80 -0.41 3.42
CA ILE A 442 25.30 -0.50 2.05
C ILE A 442 25.64 0.76 1.25
N MET A 443 25.27 1.95 1.72
CA MET A 443 25.52 3.18 0.96
C MET A 443 27.01 3.44 0.74
N GLY A 444 27.86 3.10 1.71
CA GLY A 444 29.32 3.12 1.56
C GLY A 444 29.81 2.18 0.45
N ASP A 445 29.29 0.96 0.37
CA ASP A 445 29.60 0.03 -0.73
C ASP A 445 29.08 0.55 -2.07
N LEU A 446 27.81 0.98 -2.15
CA LEU A 446 27.20 1.42 -3.40
C LEU A 446 27.95 2.65 -3.97
N ALA A 447 28.45 3.55 -3.10
CA ALA A 447 29.30 4.67 -3.49
C ALA A 447 30.72 4.25 -3.95
N ASN A 448 31.25 3.12 -3.46
CA ASN A 448 32.51 2.55 -3.93
C ASN A 448 32.35 1.78 -5.25
N ILE A 449 31.24 1.07 -5.43
CA ILE A 449 30.92 0.37 -6.68
C ILE A 449 30.60 1.39 -7.79
N ALA A 450 29.91 2.49 -7.49
CA ALA A 450 29.63 3.56 -8.46
C ALA A 450 30.90 4.19 -9.05
N LYS A 451 31.96 4.33 -8.25
CA LYS A 451 33.30 4.81 -8.67
C LYS A 451 34.06 3.80 -9.54
N ASN A 452 33.65 2.53 -9.57
CA ASN A 452 34.32 1.51 -10.35
C ASN A 452 33.76 1.50 -11.79
N PRO A 453 34.55 1.88 -12.82
CA PRO A 453 34.09 1.86 -14.21
C PRO A 453 33.89 0.44 -14.77
N GLN A 454 34.25 -0.61 -14.00
CA GLN A 454 34.00 -2.02 -14.33
C GLN A 454 32.84 -2.62 -13.51
N SER A 455 32.08 -1.80 -12.77
CA SER A 455 30.88 -2.22 -12.06
C SER A 455 29.78 -2.73 -13.00
N LYS A 456 29.01 -3.69 -12.52
CA LYS A 456 27.88 -4.30 -13.23
C LYS A 456 26.57 -4.08 -12.47
N PRO A 457 25.41 -4.14 -13.14
CA PRO A 457 24.10 -4.05 -12.48
C PRO A 457 23.87 -5.06 -11.35
N ASP A 458 24.50 -6.25 -11.42
CA ASP A 458 24.39 -7.29 -10.39
C ASP A 458 25.29 -7.09 -9.16
N ASP A 459 26.31 -6.21 -9.21
CA ASP A 459 27.19 -5.95 -8.06
C ASP A 459 26.45 -5.25 -6.91
N PHE A 460 25.44 -4.42 -7.22
CA PHE A 460 24.68 -3.64 -6.23
C PHE A 460 23.71 -4.51 -5.41
N PRO A 461 22.79 -5.30 -6.01
CA PRO A 461 22.00 -6.31 -5.30
C PRO A 461 22.84 -7.26 -4.45
N LYS A 462 23.98 -7.70 -5.00
CA LYS A 462 24.92 -8.62 -4.35
C LYS A 462 25.57 -8.01 -3.12
N ALA A 463 25.95 -6.73 -3.15
CA ALA A 463 26.50 -6.03 -1.98
C ALA A 463 25.47 -5.93 -0.85
N ILE A 464 24.21 -5.65 -1.18
CA ILE A 464 23.10 -5.59 -0.20
C ILE A 464 22.91 -6.93 0.51
N VAL A 465 22.80 -8.04 -0.24
CA VAL A 465 22.69 -9.39 0.34
C VAL A 465 23.99 -9.78 1.08
N GLY A 466 25.15 -9.34 0.61
CA GLY A 466 26.44 -9.52 1.28
C GLY A 466 26.45 -8.88 2.68
N ARG A 467 26.04 -7.62 2.81
CA ARG A 467 25.98 -6.94 4.12
C ARG A 467 24.89 -7.52 5.03
N ALA A 468 23.72 -7.87 4.50
CA ALA A 468 22.72 -8.59 5.29
C ALA A 468 23.27 -9.91 5.88
N LYS A 469 24.09 -10.64 5.10
CA LYS A 469 24.77 -11.86 5.54
C LYS A 469 25.86 -11.65 6.58
N GLU A 470 26.57 -10.51 6.51
CA GLU A 470 27.61 -10.17 7.48
C GLU A 470 27.03 -9.77 8.84
N GLU A 471 25.91 -9.02 8.87
CA GLU A 471 25.26 -8.64 10.12
C GLU A 471 24.47 -9.81 10.74
N GLN A 472 23.86 -10.66 9.89
CA GLN A 472 23.20 -11.92 10.23
C GLN A 472 22.29 -11.82 11.48
N THR A 473 21.47 -10.77 11.53
CA THR A 473 20.63 -10.48 12.70
C THR A 473 19.30 -11.23 12.64
N LYS A 474 18.68 -11.45 13.80
CA LYS A 474 17.27 -11.87 13.88
C LYS A 474 16.28 -10.77 13.43
N SER A 475 16.77 -9.60 13.00
CA SER A 475 15.99 -8.52 12.35
C SER A 475 15.92 -8.69 10.83
N THR A 476 16.86 -9.42 10.20
CA THR A 476 16.86 -9.68 8.75
C THR A 476 17.31 -11.11 8.45
N PRO A 477 16.53 -12.13 8.89
CA PRO A 477 16.98 -13.52 8.89
C PRO A 477 17.06 -14.15 7.49
N THR A 478 16.43 -13.55 6.47
CA THR A 478 16.59 -13.96 5.06
C THR A 478 16.75 -12.73 4.18
N MET A 479 17.54 -12.81 3.11
CA MET A 479 17.55 -11.81 2.03
C MET A 479 18.12 -12.45 0.75
N ALA A 480 17.47 -12.26 -0.39
CA ALA A 480 17.92 -12.83 -1.67
C ALA A 480 17.86 -11.82 -2.81
N VAL A 481 18.74 -12.00 -3.80
CA VAL A 481 18.66 -11.40 -5.14
C VAL A 481 17.97 -12.41 -6.05
N MET A 482 16.85 -12.02 -6.62
CA MET A 482 16.11 -12.76 -7.63
C MET A 482 16.33 -12.13 -9.02
N ASP A 483 16.76 -12.94 -9.98
CA ASP A 483 16.97 -12.57 -11.39
C ASP A 483 15.65 -12.63 -12.14
N LEU A 484 15.05 -11.47 -12.35
CA LEU A 484 13.70 -11.35 -12.89
C LEU A 484 13.57 -11.86 -14.33
N SER A 485 14.69 -11.94 -15.07
CA SER A 485 14.72 -12.53 -16.41
C SER A 485 14.43 -14.05 -16.42
N LYS A 486 14.55 -14.71 -15.26
CA LYS A 486 14.36 -16.17 -15.11
C LYS A 486 12.98 -16.57 -14.56
N MET A 487 12.07 -15.60 -14.39
CA MET A 487 10.73 -15.87 -13.88
C MET A 487 9.83 -16.64 -14.87
N ALA A 488 10.14 -16.62 -16.18
CA ALA A 488 9.41 -17.41 -17.18
C ALA A 488 9.61 -18.93 -17.00
N PRO A 489 10.85 -19.47 -16.90
CA PRO A 489 11.08 -20.87 -16.49
C PRO A 489 10.41 -21.29 -15.19
N ILE A 490 10.38 -20.43 -14.16
CA ILE A 490 9.66 -20.71 -12.90
C ILE A 490 8.17 -20.86 -13.16
N LYS A 491 7.56 -19.93 -13.90
CA LYS A 491 6.15 -19.97 -14.28
C LYS A 491 5.80 -21.23 -15.05
N GLU A 492 6.64 -21.64 -16.02
CA GLU A 492 6.44 -22.86 -16.81
C GLU A 492 6.53 -24.11 -15.93
N ALA A 493 7.49 -24.16 -15.00
CA ALA A 493 7.63 -25.28 -14.08
C ALA A 493 6.50 -25.34 -13.02
N MET A 494 6.05 -24.21 -12.48
CA MET A 494 4.91 -24.14 -11.54
C MET A 494 3.60 -24.56 -12.21
N ASP A 495 3.35 -24.07 -13.43
CA ASP A 495 2.19 -24.45 -14.24
C ASP A 495 2.18 -25.96 -14.58
N THR A 496 3.36 -26.50 -14.91
CA THR A 496 3.55 -27.94 -15.14
C THR A 496 3.27 -28.74 -13.85
N VAL A 497 3.97 -28.44 -12.75
CA VAL A 497 3.77 -29.12 -11.45
C VAL A 497 2.31 -29.05 -10.98
N ALA A 498 1.62 -27.92 -11.17
CA ALA A 498 0.19 -27.80 -10.86
C ALA A 498 -0.67 -28.72 -11.73
N LYS A 499 -0.48 -28.71 -13.05
CA LYS A 499 -1.19 -29.57 -14.02
C LYS A 499 -0.99 -31.06 -13.73
N ASP A 500 0.25 -31.44 -13.45
CA ASP A 500 0.65 -32.83 -13.23
C ASP A 500 0.18 -33.33 -11.85
N LEU A 501 0.30 -32.53 -10.77
CA LEU A 501 -0.31 -32.88 -9.47
C LEU A 501 -1.84 -33.02 -9.59
N LEU A 502 -2.51 -32.09 -10.27
CA LEU A 502 -3.96 -32.15 -10.55
C LEU A 502 -4.37 -33.41 -11.34
N ALA A 503 -3.46 -33.97 -12.14
CA ALA A 503 -3.70 -35.12 -13.02
C ALA A 503 -3.16 -36.45 -12.47
N SER A 504 -2.43 -36.43 -11.35
CA SER A 504 -1.75 -37.61 -10.78
C SER A 504 -2.61 -38.39 -9.79
N ASP A 505 -2.14 -39.58 -9.39
CA ASP A 505 -2.68 -40.34 -8.27
C ASP A 505 -2.00 -40.01 -6.92
N VAL A 506 -1.32 -38.85 -6.82
CA VAL A 506 -0.71 -38.40 -5.56
C VAL A 506 -1.82 -37.98 -4.59
N PRO A 507 -1.92 -38.58 -3.38
CA PRO A 507 -3.03 -38.30 -2.48
C PRO A 507 -3.02 -36.85 -1.98
N LYS A 508 -4.21 -36.28 -1.81
CA LYS A 508 -4.43 -34.91 -1.30
C LYS A 508 -3.78 -34.70 0.08
N GLU A 509 -3.77 -35.74 0.90
CA GLU A 509 -3.22 -35.81 2.24
C GLU A 509 -1.69 -35.76 2.18
N THR A 510 -1.07 -36.42 1.21
CA THR A 510 0.38 -36.38 0.96
C THR A 510 0.83 -34.98 0.56
N ILE A 511 0.07 -34.30 -0.29
CA ILE A 511 0.32 -32.90 -0.70
C ILE A 511 0.13 -31.96 0.50
N SER A 512 -0.95 -32.13 1.25
CA SER A 512 -1.28 -31.32 2.45
C SER A 512 -0.25 -31.50 3.57
N GLU A 513 0.30 -32.71 3.72
CA GLU A 513 1.33 -33.05 4.69
C GLU A 513 2.72 -32.54 4.24
N ALA A 514 3.03 -32.53 2.94
CA ALA A 514 4.21 -31.85 2.43
C ALA A 514 4.17 -30.35 2.74
N ILE A 515 3.05 -29.68 2.43
CA ILE A 515 2.82 -28.25 2.73
C ILE A 515 2.80 -27.97 4.25
N LYS A 516 2.45 -28.97 5.08
CA LYS A 516 2.53 -28.88 6.55
C LYS A 516 3.97 -28.94 7.06
N ASN A 517 4.82 -29.72 6.41
CA ASN A 517 6.19 -30.01 6.84
C ASN A 517 7.24 -29.13 6.15
N THR A 518 6.82 -28.34 5.16
CA THR A 518 7.61 -27.30 4.51
C THR A 518 7.77 -26.09 5.43
N LEU A 519 8.94 -25.45 5.38
CA LEU A 519 9.28 -24.25 6.13
C LEU A 519 8.33 -23.09 5.78
N TYR A 520 7.96 -22.32 6.79
CA TYR A 520 7.00 -21.21 6.68
C TYR A 520 7.48 -20.00 7.47
N PHE A 521 7.00 -18.83 7.06
CA PHE A 521 7.44 -17.52 7.53
C PHE A 521 6.42 -16.84 8.44
N ALA A 522 6.76 -15.65 8.95
CA ALA A 522 6.07 -14.91 9.99
C ALA A 522 5.87 -15.72 11.29
N LYS A 523 6.89 -16.51 11.67
CA LYS A 523 6.86 -17.41 12.83
C LYS A 523 6.57 -16.70 14.16
N THR A 524 7.14 -15.52 14.35
CA THR A 524 7.15 -14.75 15.60
C THR A 524 5.91 -13.86 15.79
N TRP A 525 5.15 -13.61 14.72
CA TRP A 525 4.01 -12.71 14.74
C TRP A 525 2.68 -13.45 14.92
N GLN A 526 1.68 -12.79 15.51
CA GLN A 526 0.37 -13.40 15.73
C GLN A 526 -0.41 -13.53 14.39
N PRO A 527 -1.29 -14.53 14.23
CA PRO A 527 -1.81 -14.91 12.91
C PRO A 527 -2.85 -13.92 12.36
N THR A 528 -2.37 -12.87 11.69
CA THR A 528 -3.19 -11.82 11.05
C THR A 528 -2.98 -11.82 9.53
N LEU A 529 -3.75 -12.67 8.83
CA LEU A 529 -3.75 -12.87 7.35
C LEU A 529 -2.54 -13.74 6.86
N PRO A 530 -2.42 -14.09 5.55
CA PRO A 530 -1.93 -15.41 5.09
C PRO A 530 -0.41 -15.66 5.17
N TYR A 531 0.34 -14.88 5.95
CA TYR A 531 1.81 -14.98 6.01
C TYR A 531 2.28 -16.37 6.47
N ARG A 532 1.50 -17.01 7.36
CA ARG A 532 1.70 -18.39 7.81
C ARG A 532 1.28 -19.46 6.80
N ASP A 533 0.84 -19.07 5.61
CA ASP A 533 0.60 -19.92 4.44
C ASP A 533 1.62 -19.64 3.31
N TYR A 534 2.61 -18.78 3.54
CA TYR A 534 3.79 -18.66 2.69
C TYR A 534 4.77 -19.79 3.01
N ARG A 535 5.34 -20.40 1.98
CA ARG A 535 6.25 -21.56 2.08
C ARG A 535 7.51 -21.32 1.26
N ASP A 536 8.65 -21.78 1.74
CA ASP A 536 9.86 -21.86 0.93
C ASP A 536 9.61 -22.79 -0.28
N LEU A 537 9.80 -22.28 -1.50
CA LEU A 537 9.45 -22.99 -2.74
C LEU A 537 10.37 -24.20 -2.99
N GLY A 538 11.67 -24.08 -2.67
CA GLY A 538 12.62 -25.18 -2.84
C GLY A 538 12.30 -26.34 -1.90
N HIS A 539 12.11 -26.05 -0.62
CA HIS A 539 11.77 -27.02 0.41
C HIS A 539 10.37 -27.63 0.20
N LEU A 540 9.43 -26.90 -0.44
CA LEU A 540 8.15 -27.47 -0.89
C LEU A 540 8.37 -28.60 -1.89
N THR A 541 9.22 -28.38 -2.90
CA THR A 541 9.55 -29.45 -3.88
C THR A 541 10.24 -30.64 -3.21
N GLU A 542 11.08 -30.41 -2.19
CA GLU A 542 11.74 -31.48 -1.43
C GLU A 542 10.77 -32.31 -0.60
N GLN A 543 9.85 -31.68 0.15
CA GLN A 543 8.87 -32.41 0.96
C GLN A 543 7.86 -33.17 0.07
N LEU A 544 7.42 -32.59 -1.05
CA LEU A 544 6.62 -33.31 -2.05
C LEU A 544 7.39 -34.51 -2.62
N THR A 545 8.64 -34.30 -3.07
CA THR A 545 9.52 -35.34 -3.60
C THR A 545 9.73 -36.49 -2.61
N LYS A 546 10.00 -36.15 -1.34
CA LYS A 546 10.20 -37.10 -0.25
C LYS A 546 8.96 -37.94 0.04
N LEU A 547 7.79 -37.32 0.14
CA LEU A 547 6.56 -38.03 0.49
C LEU A 547 5.98 -38.81 -0.70
N ILE A 548 6.09 -38.31 -1.94
CA ILE A 548 5.67 -39.05 -3.14
C ILE A 548 6.52 -40.32 -3.34
N ARG A 549 7.85 -40.24 -3.09
CA ARG A 549 8.74 -41.42 -3.12
C ARG A 549 8.48 -42.44 -1.98
N ALA A 550 7.71 -42.07 -0.95
CA ALA A 550 7.35 -42.94 0.15
C ALA A 550 5.98 -43.62 -0.02
N LEU A 551 5.21 -43.26 -1.07
CA LEU A 551 3.94 -43.91 -1.38
C LEU A 551 4.16 -45.34 -1.90
N PRO A 552 3.41 -46.35 -1.40
CA PRO A 552 3.51 -47.71 -1.93
C PRO A 552 2.97 -47.80 -3.36
N ASP A 553 3.59 -48.67 -4.16
CA ASP A 553 3.11 -49.02 -5.49
C ASP A 553 1.75 -49.73 -5.40
N GLY A 554 0.85 -49.40 -6.33
CA GLY A 554 -0.46 -50.07 -6.46
C GLY A 554 -1.57 -49.60 -5.51
N GLN A 555 -1.28 -48.76 -4.51
CA GLN A 555 -2.34 -48.02 -3.80
C GLN A 555 -2.58 -46.67 -4.46
N ALA A 556 -3.65 -46.61 -5.27
CA ALA A 556 -4.33 -45.35 -5.60
C ALA A 556 -5.28 -45.01 -4.44
N SER A 557 -4.72 -44.42 -3.38
CA SER A 557 -5.51 -43.89 -2.26
C SER A 557 -6.08 -42.53 -2.66
N ASP A 558 -7.41 -42.52 -2.81
CA ASP A 558 -8.25 -41.44 -3.36
C ASP A 558 -8.06 -41.16 -4.86
N PRO A 559 -9.12 -40.67 -5.56
CA PRO A 559 -9.04 -40.28 -6.96
C PRO A 559 -8.19 -39.01 -7.13
N PRO A 560 -7.67 -38.75 -8.35
CA PRO A 560 -6.98 -37.50 -8.67
C PRO A 560 -7.78 -36.26 -8.25
N LEU A 561 -7.07 -35.17 -7.93
CA LEU A 561 -7.68 -33.85 -7.69
C LEU A 561 -8.53 -33.37 -8.88
N ASP A 562 -8.34 -33.94 -10.08
CA ASP A 562 -9.31 -33.90 -11.17
C ASP A 562 -10.08 -35.23 -11.34
N PRO A 563 -11.25 -35.40 -10.68
CA PRO A 563 -12.04 -36.63 -10.78
C PRO A 563 -12.74 -36.81 -12.13
N SER A 564 -12.57 -35.89 -13.08
CA SER A 564 -13.10 -36.04 -14.45
C SER A 564 -12.22 -36.89 -15.37
N LYS A 565 -10.96 -37.16 -14.97
CA LYS A 565 -9.97 -37.83 -15.83
C LYS A 565 -10.08 -39.37 -15.81
N PRO A 566 -10.10 -40.04 -16.98
CA PRO A 566 -9.95 -41.49 -17.08
C PRO A 566 -8.63 -42.00 -16.47
N LYS A 567 -8.63 -43.23 -15.95
CA LYS A 567 -7.44 -43.83 -15.28
C LYS A 567 -6.22 -43.97 -16.19
N ASP A 568 -6.45 -44.12 -17.49
CA ASP A 568 -5.45 -44.16 -18.57
C ASP A 568 -4.83 -42.79 -18.89
N GLN A 569 -5.40 -41.69 -18.37
CA GLN A 569 -4.90 -40.31 -18.53
C GLN A 569 -4.27 -39.76 -17.25
N VAL A 570 -4.05 -40.61 -16.24
CA VAL A 570 -3.41 -40.22 -14.97
C VAL A 570 -1.91 -40.05 -15.17
N VAL A 571 -1.39 -38.93 -14.70
CA VAL A 571 0.06 -38.63 -14.74
C VAL A 571 0.80 -39.51 -13.75
N SER A 572 1.90 -40.13 -14.20
CA SER A 572 2.70 -41.01 -13.35
C SER A 572 3.47 -40.22 -12.28
N ARG A 573 3.60 -40.81 -11.08
CA ARG A 573 4.41 -40.27 -9.97
C ARG A 573 5.85 -39.96 -10.41
N THR A 574 6.41 -40.76 -11.32
CA THR A 574 7.74 -40.54 -11.91
C THR A 574 7.83 -39.24 -12.71
N LYS A 575 6.78 -38.86 -13.45
CA LYS A 575 6.73 -37.57 -14.14
C LYS A 575 6.68 -36.42 -13.12
N VAL A 576 5.74 -36.46 -12.17
CA VAL A 576 5.61 -35.44 -11.10
C VAL A 576 6.94 -35.21 -10.37
N LEU A 577 7.68 -36.28 -10.06
CA LEU A 577 9.00 -36.20 -9.42
C LEU A 577 10.08 -35.53 -10.28
N ALA A 578 9.99 -35.61 -11.62
CA ALA A 578 10.89 -34.90 -12.54
C ALA A 578 10.50 -33.43 -12.70
N ASP A 579 9.19 -33.12 -12.74
CA ASP A 579 8.70 -31.74 -12.83
C ASP A 579 9.00 -30.95 -11.53
N LEU A 580 8.93 -31.60 -10.37
CA LEU A 580 9.33 -31.02 -9.08
C LEU A 580 10.83 -30.69 -9.03
N GLU A 581 11.69 -31.56 -9.55
CA GLU A 581 13.14 -31.30 -9.66
C GLU A 581 13.42 -30.15 -10.65
N ALA A 582 12.67 -30.08 -11.75
CA ALA A 582 12.76 -28.97 -12.71
C ALA A 582 12.33 -27.62 -12.08
N LEU A 583 11.25 -27.62 -11.28
CA LEU A 583 10.80 -26.45 -10.52
C LEU A 583 11.84 -26.02 -9.47
N LYS A 584 12.42 -26.98 -8.72
CA LYS A 584 13.49 -26.69 -7.77
C LYS A 584 14.69 -26.05 -8.47
N LYS A 585 15.10 -26.62 -9.61
CA LYS A 585 16.21 -26.08 -10.40
C LYS A 585 15.91 -24.67 -10.91
N ALA A 586 14.70 -24.42 -11.43
CA ALA A 586 14.30 -23.09 -11.90
C ALA A 586 14.31 -22.05 -10.79
N ALA A 587 13.84 -22.40 -9.59
CA ALA A 587 13.89 -21.53 -8.41
C ALA A 587 15.34 -21.21 -7.99
N VAL A 588 16.22 -22.21 -7.95
CA VAL A 588 17.66 -22.01 -7.62
C VAL A 588 18.39 -21.22 -8.71
N ASP A 589 18.15 -21.51 -9.99
CA ASP A 589 18.77 -20.77 -11.11
C ASP A 589 18.38 -19.27 -11.08
N ALA A 590 17.19 -18.95 -10.59
CA ALA A 590 16.68 -17.58 -10.45
C ALA A 590 17.24 -16.82 -9.24
N LEU A 591 17.96 -17.47 -8.33
CA LEU A 591 18.50 -16.85 -7.11
C LEU A 591 20.04 -16.83 -7.15
N PRO A 592 20.67 -15.95 -7.97
CA PRO A 592 22.12 -15.88 -8.10
C PRO A 592 22.86 -15.60 -6.78
N TYR A 593 22.21 -14.93 -5.81
CA TYR A 593 22.76 -14.64 -4.48
C TYR A 593 21.66 -14.71 -3.42
N SER A 594 21.86 -15.47 -2.34
CA SER A 594 20.99 -15.48 -1.16
C SER A 594 21.79 -15.53 0.14
N GLN A 595 21.18 -15.04 1.22
CA GLN A 595 21.66 -15.16 2.58
C GLN A 595 20.52 -15.54 3.51
N ASN A 596 20.79 -16.53 4.36
CA ASN A 596 19.88 -17.03 5.38
C ASN A 596 20.64 -17.11 6.69
N LEU A 597 19.97 -16.76 7.79
CA LEU A 597 20.48 -16.87 9.14
C LEU A 597 20.78 -18.33 9.47
N VAL A 598 21.99 -18.62 9.94
CA VAL A 598 22.41 -19.99 10.27
C VAL A 598 21.93 -20.36 11.68
N ASP A 599 20.63 -20.56 11.84
CA ASP A 599 20.01 -21.16 13.02
C ASP A 599 18.90 -22.18 12.69
N GLU A 600 18.42 -22.88 13.70
CA GLU A 600 17.43 -23.98 13.59
C GLU A 600 16.06 -23.54 13.04
N ASP A 601 15.75 -22.24 13.03
CA ASP A 601 14.51 -21.73 12.45
C ASP A 601 14.62 -21.51 10.93
N TYR A 602 15.81 -21.38 10.36
CA TYR A 602 16.02 -21.11 8.92
C TYR A 602 16.90 -22.15 8.21
N GLU A 603 17.17 -23.29 8.86
CA GLU A 603 17.76 -24.46 8.19
C GLU A 603 16.81 -24.97 7.08
N GLY A 604 17.25 -24.83 5.82
CA GLY A 604 16.51 -25.30 4.64
C GLY A 604 15.72 -24.25 3.85
N THR A 605 15.85 -22.94 4.12
CA THR A 605 15.41 -21.93 3.13
C THR A 605 16.36 -21.89 1.92
N HIS A 606 15.77 -21.63 0.76
CA HIS A 606 16.39 -21.46 -0.54
C HIS A 606 16.42 -19.97 -0.98
N GLY A 607 15.53 -19.12 -0.45
CA GLY A 607 15.50 -17.66 -0.71
C GLY A 607 14.32 -17.17 -1.56
N MET A 608 13.34 -18.02 -1.87
CA MET A 608 12.11 -17.66 -2.60
C MET A 608 10.91 -18.44 -2.08
N SER A 609 9.89 -17.72 -1.64
CA SER A 609 8.66 -18.30 -1.12
C SER A 609 7.50 -18.30 -2.13
N VAL A 610 6.43 -19.01 -1.79
CA VAL A 610 5.19 -19.13 -2.59
C VAL A 610 3.98 -19.21 -1.66
N TYR A 611 2.79 -18.78 -2.11
CA TYR A 611 1.55 -19.05 -1.39
C TYR A 611 1.14 -20.52 -1.54
N ALA A 612 1.12 -21.26 -0.42
CA ALA A 612 0.70 -22.65 -0.36
C ALA A 612 -0.12 -22.92 0.93
N PRO A 613 -1.42 -22.55 0.95
CA PRO A 613 -2.28 -22.66 2.12
C PRO A 613 -2.55 -24.10 2.56
N ARG A 614 -2.41 -24.35 3.87
CA ARG A 614 -2.58 -25.71 4.41
C ARG A 614 -4.04 -26.14 4.59
N ARG A 615 -4.98 -25.20 4.78
CA ARG A 615 -6.40 -25.49 5.10
C ARG A 615 -7.37 -24.36 4.69
N ASP A 616 -8.60 -24.77 4.43
CA ASP A 616 -9.83 -23.98 4.26
C ASP A 616 -9.94 -22.70 5.13
N LYS A 617 -9.56 -22.79 6.42
CA LYS A 617 -9.69 -21.71 7.41
C LYS A 617 -8.93 -20.42 7.03
N TYR A 618 -7.96 -20.52 6.12
CA TYR A 618 -7.19 -19.39 5.61
C TYR A 618 -7.48 -19.04 4.14
N THR A 619 -8.22 -19.89 3.41
CA THR A 619 -8.69 -19.59 2.04
C THR A 619 -9.94 -18.72 2.06
N ARG A 620 -9.83 -17.55 2.69
CA ARG A 620 -10.91 -16.57 2.75
C ARG A 620 -11.18 -16.05 1.33
N PRO A 621 -12.45 -15.86 0.92
CA PRO A 621 -12.76 -15.34 -0.41
C PRO A 621 -12.08 -14.00 -0.74
N GLN A 622 -11.78 -13.18 0.26
CA GLN A 622 -11.00 -11.95 0.06
C GLN A 622 -9.56 -12.24 -0.38
N ILE A 623 -8.89 -13.25 0.17
CA ILE A 623 -7.49 -13.56 -0.14
C ILE A 623 -7.37 -14.14 -1.56
N PHE A 624 -8.32 -14.98 -1.97
CA PHE A 624 -8.37 -15.44 -3.36
C PHE A 624 -8.80 -14.34 -4.34
N ALA A 625 -9.70 -13.43 -3.97
CA ALA A 625 -10.03 -12.28 -4.82
C ALA A 625 -8.83 -11.32 -5.05
N GLU A 626 -7.84 -11.34 -4.16
CA GLU A 626 -6.55 -10.66 -4.35
C GLU A 626 -5.58 -11.49 -5.20
N TYR A 627 -5.44 -12.80 -4.93
CA TYR A 627 -4.58 -13.70 -5.71
C TYR A 627 -4.99 -13.79 -7.19
N ASP A 628 -6.30 -13.83 -7.46
CA ASP A 628 -6.90 -13.86 -8.80
C ASP A 628 -6.62 -12.56 -9.62
N LYS A 629 -6.07 -11.50 -9.00
CA LYS A 629 -5.58 -10.30 -9.72
C LYS A 629 -4.24 -10.52 -10.41
N LEU A 630 -3.43 -11.48 -9.97
CA LEU A 630 -2.02 -11.63 -10.34
C LEU A 630 -1.82 -12.27 -11.71
N ALA A 631 -0.72 -11.94 -12.39
CA ALA A 631 -0.31 -12.59 -13.63
C ALA A 631 -0.02 -14.09 -13.43
N MET A 632 0.58 -14.48 -12.29
CA MET A 632 0.85 -15.90 -12.00
C MET A 632 -0.42 -16.75 -11.92
N ALA A 633 -1.49 -16.25 -11.29
CA ALA A 633 -2.80 -16.92 -11.27
C ALA A 633 -3.41 -16.96 -12.68
N LYS A 634 -3.39 -15.84 -13.41
CA LYS A 634 -3.99 -15.75 -14.76
C LYS A 634 -3.29 -16.59 -15.82
N GLU A 635 -2.05 -17.01 -15.59
CA GLU A 635 -1.22 -17.68 -16.61
C GLU A 635 -0.76 -19.10 -16.21
N THR A 636 -1.04 -19.58 -14.99
CA THR A 636 -0.69 -20.92 -14.52
C THR A 636 -1.87 -21.64 -13.89
N MET A 637 -1.88 -22.97 -13.89
CA MET A 637 -2.88 -23.75 -13.15
C MET A 637 -2.69 -23.75 -11.61
N TRP A 638 -1.84 -22.87 -11.06
CA TRP A 638 -1.44 -22.92 -9.65
C TRP A 638 -2.61 -22.56 -8.73
N ASP A 639 -3.42 -21.55 -9.06
CA ASP A 639 -4.55 -21.20 -8.20
C ASP A 639 -5.70 -22.20 -8.29
N GLU A 640 -5.99 -22.85 -9.43
CA GLU A 640 -6.97 -23.96 -9.42
C GLU A 640 -6.43 -25.16 -8.63
N PHE A 641 -5.12 -25.43 -8.70
CA PHE A 641 -4.48 -26.42 -7.82
C PHE A 641 -4.70 -26.07 -6.34
N LEU A 642 -4.43 -24.83 -5.92
CA LEU A 642 -4.71 -24.39 -4.54
C LEU A 642 -6.21 -24.45 -4.19
N LYS A 643 -7.10 -24.05 -5.09
CA LYS A 643 -8.57 -24.05 -4.89
C LYS A 643 -9.09 -25.48 -4.71
N LYS A 644 -8.65 -26.44 -5.53
CA LYS A 644 -8.99 -27.87 -5.37
C LYS A 644 -8.32 -28.50 -4.14
N LEU A 645 -7.07 -28.17 -3.84
CA LEU A 645 -6.36 -28.65 -2.65
C LEU A 645 -7.08 -28.22 -1.36
N THR A 646 -7.61 -27.01 -1.31
CA THR A 646 -8.23 -26.43 -0.09
C THR A 646 -9.74 -26.64 0.02
N ASN A 647 -10.38 -27.29 -0.97
CA ASN A 647 -11.85 -27.37 -1.12
C ASN A 647 -12.51 -25.98 -1.18
N TYR A 648 -11.84 -24.99 -1.78
CA TYR A 648 -12.35 -23.63 -1.87
C TYR A 648 -13.58 -23.57 -2.80
N VAL A 649 -14.71 -23.20 -2.21
CA VAL A 649 -15.94 -22.87 -2.93
C VAL A 649 -16.00 -21.34 -3.04
N GLN A 650 -16.04 -20.80 -4.27
CA GLN A 650 -16.37 -19.38 -4.42
C GLN A 650 -17.75 -19.14 -3.82
N PRO A 651 -17.92 -18.15 -2.92
CA PRO A 651 -19.25 -17.78 -2.46
C PRO A 651 -20.04 -17.30 -3.67
N GLU A 652 -21.29 -17.76 -3.80
CA GLU A 652 -22.19 -17.28 -4.86
C GLU A 652 -22.19 -15.76 -4.88
N LYS A 653 -21.97 -15.15 -6.06
CA LYS A 653 -22.29 -13.75 -6.25
C LYS A 653 -23.76 -13.59 -5.87
N LYS A 654 -24.05 -12.89 -4.77
CA LYS A 654 -25.41 -12.40 -4.53
C LYS A 654 -25.86 -11.73 -5.82
N PRO A 655 -27.03 -12.09 -6.38
CA PRO A 655 -27.51 -11.40 -7.56
C PRO A 655 -27.58 -9.91 -7.25
N GLU A 656 -27.04 -9.11 -8.15
CA GLU A 656 -27.29 -7.67 -8.11
C GLU A 656 -28.80 -7.49 -8.17
N LEU A 657 -29.35 -6.66 -7.27
CA LEU A 657 -30.78 -6.34 -7.27
C LEU A 657 -31.08 -5.67 -8.61
N SER A 658 -31.74 -6.41 -9.51
CA SER A 658 -32.15 -5.87 -10.80
C SER A 658 -33.05 -4.65 -10.57
N ALA A 659 -32.98 -3.65 -11.46
CA ALA A 659 -33.79 -2.44 -11.32
C ALA A 659 -35.30 -2.76 -11.22
N ASP A 660 -35.74 -3.85 -11.84
CA ASP A 660 -37.11 -4.38 -11.81
C ASP A 660 -37.58 -4.83 -10.42
N SER A 661 -36.67 -4.98 -9.45
CA SER A 661 -36.99 -5.28 -8.05
C SER A 661 -37.39 -4.05 -7.22
N MET A 662 -37.30 -2.84 -7.77
CA MET A 662 -37.80 -1.63 -7.10
C MET A 662 -39.33 -1.57 -7.15
N ILE A 663 -39.95 -1.53 -5.97
CA ILE A 663 -41.39 -1.30 -5.81
C ILE A 663 -41.75 0.07 -6.42
N PRO A 664 -42.74 0.16 -7.33
CA PRO A 664 -43.13 1.43 -7.93
C PRO A 664 -43.61 2.43 -6.89
N ILE A 665 -42.95 3.59 -6.82
CA ILE A 665 -43.41 4.72 -6.00
C ILE A 665 -44.72 5.25 -6.61
N PRO A 666 -45.83 5.37 -5.86
CA PRO A 666 -47.08 5.89 -6.40
C PRO A 666 -46.91 7.31 -6.94
N ALA A 667 -47.35 7.55 -8.18
CA ALA A 667 -47.29 8.86 -8.80
C ALA A 667 -48.11 9.88 -7.96
N ARG A 668 -47.48 11.00 -7.57
CA ARG A 668 -48.17 12.07 -6.87
C ARG A 668 -49.25 12.69 -7.76
N ILE A 669 -50.43 12.84 -7.19
CA ILE A 669 -51.62 13.39 -7.84
C ILE A 669 -51.50 14.91 -7.97
N GLY A 670 -51.88 15.43 -9.15
CA GLY A 670 -52.60 16.69 -9.28
C GLY A 670 -51.80 17.99 -9.24
N THR A 671 -51.89 18.77 -10.32
CA THR A 671 -51.60 20.20 -10.32
C THR A 671 -52.80 21.02 -9.84
N THR A 672 -52.62 21.74 -8.73
CA THR A 672 -53.18 23.09 -8.46
C THR A 672 -52.29 23.79 -7.44
#